data_AF-A0A2V9ZDP8-F1
#
_entry.id   AF-A0A2V9ZDP8-F1
#
_cell.length_a   1.000
_cell.length_b   1.000
_cell.length_c   1.000
_cell.angle_alpha   90.00
_cell.angle_beta   90.00
_cell.angle_gamma   90.00
#
_symmetry.space_group_name_H-M   'P 1'
#
loop_
_entity.id
_entity.type
_entity.pdbx_description
1 polymer ?
#
loop_
_entity_poly.entity_id
_entity_poly.type
_entity_poly.pdbx_seq_one_letter_code
_entity_poly.pdbx_strand_id
1 'polypeptide(L)'
;MADISKHIEKADKYLQRGKAEDALEELKAALDAEPENTLVRERACDICISLNRQREATSLLSDLLDRYFAASDQTRAIVTYKKLSRISSPTVVQTFRYAQLIERTNKREALELLQKAAEGFEAGRKKVEALQVYKHLVALEPTLENFKRQGELATELGEGKIAATAFFQAATLEENEKRDGSALYERAYIMDTSNPDIALAFGRSLLLNGDAANALKVIEAFAKQPNSSEAMRETYARALLRLKRPKEAEPIILSIYDKDPKQINEIALLIGTLLEIEHDGTALSIAKRTVEMEDKAGRHREFIGQLKEIVDRHRASPEFLEYMVLLFNSANREQDYCATLIKLFDLYYAAGNYLKAADSLDAAAEVDAYETGHQKRLEMLRGKIDANRHRAIANRFTAAVKVSASAQREADDQAASPQSENEPTVLEDFMLQAEIFLQYSMRSKAVERLQRIQKLFPREEDRNEKLRSLYMNAGMMPKYDDAPPPPKAATPPPVPATQRVVPPTVALANPVSMAPQGPTSVANENSVDNIARVTEITRNIYRQANVKAVLFAAVNDVGRHWGASRCVAGLCTPGKPPSAALEYCAPGVKQSDVMAIVRLIGTLQGLAVNQGPVAIQSVKNAPELAAIKQWVDALGIESVLAVPLLDGEEHVGILILEQCGTPRPWRQTDVLVLKTIADQMVLAVNNAKLRNLMKTLAVTDEKSGLLKRASYLDVLLAEVRRGLQQNSPASVMLLHFGRASNLIKEIGEPALESMMQQLGQICCSHIRQNDVAVRYDTSSIALVLADTNEKNAFFVVEKLRKVLNTVKVPGTDRSVTCTVGIAEAVMQARFDPIDIVTESINRVERALDLAKHDGGNKAKSLAPQMEAAAVA
;
A
#
# COMPACT_ATOMS: atom_id res chain seq x y z
N MET A 1 43.37 75.82 17.26
CA MET A 1 44.36 74.73 17.46
C MET A 1 45.27 74.92 18.68
N ALA A 2 45.79 76.11 18.99
CA ALA A 2 46.82 76.26 20.03
C ALA A 2 46.38 76.07 21.51
N ASP A 3 45.09 76.15 21.85
CA ASP A 3 44.65 75.97 23.26
C ASP A 3 44.28 74.52 23.62
N ILE A 4 43.72 73.74 22.69
CA ILE A 4 43.30 72.35 22.96
C ILE A 4 44.50 71.49 23.36
N SER A 5 45.65 71.60 22.66
CA SER A 5 46.89 70.90 23.04
C SER A 5 47.35 71.26 24.45
N LYS A 6 47.23 72.54 24.86
CA LYS A 6 47.61 72.98 26.21
C LYS A 6 46.70 72.36 27.27
N HIS A 7 45.39 72.32 27.02
CA HIS A 7 44.42 71.69 27.93
C HIS A 7 44.69 70.18 28.07
N ILE A 8 44.95 69.47 26.97
CA ILE A 8 45.33 68.04 26.99
C ILE A 8 46.66 67.83 27.74
N GLU A 9 47.71 68.59 27.43
CA GLU A 9 49.03 68.48 28.11
C GLU A 9 48.95 68.80 29.60
N LYS A 10 48.10 69.75 30.00
CA LYS A 10 47.84 70.04 31.42
C LYS A 10 47.12 68.87 32.07
N ALA A 11 46.08 68.32 31.44
CA ALA A 11 45.37 67.15 31.96
C ALA A 11 46.32 65.96 32.15
N ASP A 12 47.23 65.71 31.20
CA ASP A 12 48.29 64.71 31.34
C ASP A 12 49.22 64.98 32.54
N LYS A 13 49.65 66.24 32.74
CA LYS A 13 50.45 66.64 33.92
C LYS A 13 49.68 66.50 35.24
N TYR A 14 48.37 66.70 35.24
CA TYR A 14 47.52 66.50 36.42
C TYR A 14 47.32 65.00 36.73
N LEU A 15 47.10 64.15 35.71
CA LEU A 15 47.03 62.70 35.85
C LEU A 15 48.34 62.11 36.39
N GLN A 16 49.50 62.53 35.87
CA GLN A 16 50.82 62.14 36.39
C GLN A 16 51.02 62.51 37.87
N ARG A 17 50.28 63.48 38.39
CA ARG A 17 50.32 63.95 39.78
C ARG A 17 49.18 63.38 40.64
N GLY A 18 48.40 62.41 40.12
CA GLY A 18 47.25 61.82 40.80
C GLY A 18 46.04 62.75 40.95
N LYS A 19 46.05 63.92 40.31
CA LYS A 19 45.01 64.96 40.39
C LYS A 19 43.93 64.73 39.33
N ALA A 20 43.17 63.65 39.48
CA ALA A 20 42.16 63.24 38.50
C ALA A 20 41.01 64.25 38.31
N GLU A 21 40.62 64.99 39.35
CA GLU A 21 39.59 66.04 39.24
C GLU A 21 40.09 67.25 38.43
N ASP A 22 41.28 67.78 38.74
CA ASP A 22 41.90 68.88 37.97
C ASP A 22 42.08 68.48 36.49
N ALA A 23 42.43 67.22 36.22
CA ALA A 23 42.56 66.69 34.87
C ALA A 23 41.22 66.60 34.13
N LEU A 24 40.12 66.28 34.82
CA LEU A 24 38.80 66.20 34.23
C LEU A 24 38.30 67.59 33.81
N GLU A 25 38.49 68.62 34.63
CA GLU A 25 38.06 69.99 34.29
C GLU A 25 38.85 70.57 33.11
N GLU A 26 40.16 70.31 33.00
CA GLU A 26 40.93 70.70 31.80
C GLU A 26 40.49 69.93 30.54
N LEU A 27 40.06 68.65 30.64
CA LEU A 27 39.50 67.91 29.51
C LEU A 27 38.08 68.37 29.13
N LYS A 28 37.27 68.83 30.09
CA LYS A 28 35.98 69.50 29.80
C LYS A 28 36.21 70.79 29.04
N ALA A 29 37.14 71.64 29.49
CA ALA A 29 37.50 72.87 28.77
C ALA A 29 38.00 72.58 27.33
N ALA A 30 38.71 71.46 27.11
CA ALA A 30 39.07 71.01 25.78
C ALA A 30 37.85 70.57 24.93
N LEU A 31 36.83 69.94 25.52
CA LEU A 31 35.58 69.57 24.85
C LEU A 31 34.67 70.77 24.57
N ASP A 32 34.66 71.78 25.43
CA ASP A 32 33.94 73.04 25.19
C ASP A 32 34.54 73.79 23.99
N ALA A 33 35.87 73.70 23.81
CA ALA A 33 36.60 74.29 22.68
C ALA A 33 36.50 73.45 21.39
N GLU A 34 36.42 72.13 21.48
CA GLU A 34 36.24 71.22 20.33
C GLU A 34 35.28 70.06 20.67
N PRO A 35 33.96 70.29 20.56
CA PRO A 35 32.95 69.27 20.88
C PRO A 35 33.07 68.00 20.04
N GLU A 36 33.66 68.05 18.86
CA GLU A 36 33.76 66.89 17.96
C GLU A 36 34.88 65.90 18.34
N ASN A 37 35.73 66.23 19.32
CA ASN A 37 36.89 65.41 19.65
C ASN A 37 36.52 64.14 20.45
N THR A 38 36.44 62.99 19.76
CA THR A 38 36.08 61.69 20.35
C THR A 38 37.15 61.14 21.29
N LEU A 39 38.43 61.41 21.04
CA LEU A 39 39.55 60.96 21.89
C LEU A 39 39.57 61.67 23.23
N VAL A 40 39.41 63.00 23.24
CA VAL A 40 39.30 63.79 24.49
C VAL A 40 38.07 63.35 25.29
N ARG A 41 36.95 63.05 24.61
CA ARG A 41 35.70 62.57 25.23
C ARG A 41 35.86 61.18 25.86
N GLU A 42 36.54 60.24 25.20
CA GLU A 42 36.84 58.93 25.78
C GLU A 42 37.74 59.05 27.02
N ARG A 43 38.79 59.88 26.95
CA ARG A 43 39.65 60.18 28.11
C ARG A 43 38.89 60.80 29.29
N ALA A 44 38.04 61.79 29.02
CA ALA A 44 37.19 62.43 30.04
C ALA A 44 36.22 61.42 30.67
N CYS A 45 35.63 60.53 29.86
CA CYS A 45 34.77 59.45 30.33
C CYS A 45 35.50 58.48 31.27
N ASP A 46 36.66 57.95 30.88
CA ASP A 46 37.40 56.98 31.71
C ASP A 46 37.83 57.61 33.06
N ILE A 47 38.08 58.92 33.09
CA ILE A 47 38.32 59.68 34.34
C ILE A 47 37.02 59.83 35.15
N CYS A 48 35.89 60.20 34.55
CA CYS A 48 34.59 60.22 35.24
C CYS A 48 34.23 58.86 35.86
N ILE A 49 34.56 57.75 35.20
CA ILE A 49 34.36 56.40 35.72
C ILE A 49 35.24 56.15 36.95
N SER A 50 36.54 56.46 36.87
CA SER A 50 37.47 56.27 38.01
C SER A 50 37.16 57.17 39.21
N LEU A 51 36.57 58.35 38.99
CA LEU A 51 36.05 59.25 40.02
C LEU A 51 34.64 58.89 40.52
N ASN A 52 34.04 57.79 40.04
CA ASN A 52 32.67 57.37 40.34
C ASN A 52 31.57 58.42 40.01
N ARG A 53 31.85 59.36 39.09
CA ARG A 53 30.93 60.41 38.62
C ARG A 53 29.97 59.85 37.55
N GLN A 54 29.14 58.89 37.94
CA GLN A 54 28.30 58.09 37.03
C GLN A 54 27.40 58.90 36.09
N ARG A 55 26.83 60.02 36.55
CA ARG A 55 25.97 60.89 35.71
C ARG A 55 26.74 61.54 34.56
N GLU A 56 27.92 62.09 34.85
CA GLU A 56 28.80 62.70 33.84
C GLU A 56 29.34 61.64 32.87
N ALA A 57 29.78 60.49 33.38
CA ALA A 57 30.20 59.35 32.55
C ALA A 57 29.09 58.87 31.61
N THR A 58 27.84 58.77 32.08
CA THR A 58 26.67 58.38 31.28
C THR A 58 26.43 59.35 30.13
N SER A 59 26.48 60.66 30.40
CA SER A 59 26.29 61.70 29.37
C SER A 59 27.36 61.62 28.28
N LEU A 60 28.64 61.49 28.67
CA LEU A 60 29.76 61.41 27.74
C LEU A 60 29.74 60.11 26.91
N LEU A 61 29.39 58.97 27.51
CA LEU A 61 29.27 57.69 26.80
C LEU A 61 28.11 57.65 25.82
N SER A 62 26.97 58.26 26.18
CA SER A 62 25.79 58.33 25.31
C SER A 62 26.08 59.13 24.02
N ASP A 63 26.66 60.32 24.17
CA ASP A 63 27.09 61.15 23.04
C ASP A 63 28.22 60.49 22.21
N LEU A 64 29.21 59.87 22.87
CA LEU A 64 30.26 59.11 22.18
C LEU A 64 29.70 57.93 21.36
N LEU A 65 28.71 57.22 21.89
CA LEU A 65 28.04 56.12 21.21
C LEU A 65 27.25 56.60 19.98
N ASP A 66 26.46 57.68 20.12
CA ASP A 66 25.69 58.24 19.01
C ASP A 66 26.60 58.74 17.88
N ARG A 67 27.77 59.28 18.22
CA ARG A 67 28.84 59.65 17.28
C ARG A 67 29.43 58.45 16.56
N TYR A 68 29.70 57.34 17.26
CA TYR A 68 30.18 56.12 16.61
C TYR A 68 29.13 55.48 15.70
N PHE A 69 27.84 55.54 16.05
CA PHE A 69 26.76 55.16 15.14
C PHE A 69 26.71 56.06 13.89
N ALA A 70 26.85 57.39 14.04
CA ALA A 70 26.88 58.31 12.90
C ALA A 70 28.11 58.09 11.99
N ALA A 71 29.27 57.77 12.57
CA ALA A 71 30.50 57.44 11.85
C ALA A 71 30.52 56.02 11.25
N SER A 72 29.51 55.18 11.53
CA SER A 72 29.48 53.76 11.17
C SER A 72 30.65 52.91 11.70
N ASP A 73 31.32 53.35 12.78
CA ASP A 73 32.38 52.57 13.44
C ASP A 73 31.76 51.50 14.34
N GLN A 74 31.44 50.36 13.73
CA GLN A 74 30.76 49.24 14.39
C GLN A 74 31.55 48.70 15.59
N THR A 75 32.87 48.61 15.46
CA THR A 75 33.75 48.03 16.49
C THR A 75 33.75 48.90 17.74
N ARG A 76 33.92 50.22 17.59
CA ARG A 76 33.89 51.14 18.74
C ARG A 76 32.48 51.28 19.31
N ALA A 77 31.44 51.36 18.47
CA ALA A 77 30.05 51.40 18.93
C ALA A 77 29.69 50.19 19.82
N ILE A 78 30.09 48.97 19.45
CA ILE A 78 29.86 47.76 20.25
C ILE A 78 30.54 47.84 21.63
N VAL A 79 31.80 48.29 21.67
CA VAL A 79 32.54 48.44 22.94
C VAL A 79 31.93 49.54 23.81
N THR A 80 31.62 50.70 23.22
CA THR A 80 31.02 51.84 23.94
C THR A 80 29.63 51.50 24.48
N TYR A 81 28.80 50.78 23.72
CA TYR A 81 27.51 50.29 24.22
C TYR A 81 27.67 49.36 25.43
N LYS A 82 28.62 48.41 25.38
CA LYS A 82 28.92 47.51 26.52
C LYS A 82 29.58 48.21 27.71
N LYS A 83 30.26 49.34 27.52
CA LYS A 83 30.68 50.26 28.61
C LYS A 83 29.43 50.95 29.22
N LEU A 84 28.60 51.58 28.39
CA LEU A 84 27.41 52.34 28.80
C LEU A 84 26.40 51.49 29.58
N SER A 85 26.11 50.27 29.10
CA SER A 85 25.12 49.35 29.70
C SER A 85 25.50 48.78 31.06
N ARG A 86 26.76 48.91 31.48
CA ARG A 86 27.24 48.55 32.84
C ARG A 86 27.05 49.66 33.86
N ILE A 87 26.97 50.91 33.39
CA ILE A 87 26.94 52.13 34.24
C ILE A 87 25.53 52.69 34.31
N SER A 88 24.74 52.52 33.25
CA SER A 88 23.40 53.10 33.09
C SER A 88 22.55 52.28 32.13
N SER A 89 21.26 52.58 32.02
CA SER A 89 20.41 52.06 30.96
C SER A 89 20.58 52.89 29.68
N PRO A 90 21.03 52.30 28.55
CA PRO A 90 21.05 53.00 27.25
C PRO A 90 19.66 53.42 26.80
N THR A 91 19.57 54.40 25.91
CA THR A 91 18.27 54.82 25.34
C THR A 91 17.69 53.73 24.44
N VAL A 92 16.37 53.77 24.20
CA VAL A 92 15.67 52.82 23.30
C VAL A 92 16.26 52.85 21.89
N VAL A 93 16.61 54.04 21.38
CA VAL A 93 17.24 54.22 20.06
C VAL A 93 18.64 53.60 20.00
N GLN A 94 19.45 53.80 21.04
CA GLN A 94 20.79 53.21 21.13
C GLN A 94 20.73 51.68 21.27
N THR A 95 19.75 51.17 22.02
CA THR A 95 19.47 49.73 22.15
C THR A 95 19.13 49.11 20.80
N PHE A 96 18.23 49.74 20.03
CA PHE A 96 17.87 49.28 18.69
C PHE A 96 19.07 49.30 17.72
N ARG A 97 19.80 50.41 17.63
CA ARG A 97 20.98 50.53 16.76
C ARG A 97 22.08 49.54 17.12
N TYR A 98 22.30 49.29 18.41
CA TYR A 98 23.26 48.27 18.84
C TYR A 98 22.78 46.85 18.47
N ALA A 99 21.49 46.54 18.67
CA ALA A 99 20.92 45.26 18.27
C ALA A 99 21.13 44.98 16.76
N GLN A 100 20.88 45.97 15.90
CA GLN A 100 21.12 45.91 14.45
C GLN A 100 22.58 45.56 14.08
N LEU A 101 23.57 46.01 14.86
CA LEU A 101 24.98 45.67 14.62
C LEU A 101 25.32 44.21 14.96
N ILE A 102 24.61 43.61 15.92
CA ILE A 102 24.92 42.26 16.43
C ILE A 102 24.01 41.15 15.87
N GLU A 103 22.99 41.46 15.06
CA GLU A 103 22.08 40.46 14.47
C GLU A 103 22.81 39.30 13.75
N ARG A 104 23.93 39.62 13.09
CA ARG A 104 24.74 38.64 12.36
C ARG A 104 25.74 37.88 13.23
N THR A 105 26.13 38.42 14.38
CA THR A 105 27.21 37.89 15.23
C THR A 105 26.69 37.21 16.50
N ASN A 106 25.62 37.72 17.10
CA ASN A 106 24.95 37.13 18.27
C ASN A 106 23.42 37.31 18.18
N LYS A 107 22.76 36.43 17.43
CA LYS A 107 21.30 36.43 17.21
C LYS A 107 20.48 36.46 18.50
N ARG A 108 20.92 35.75 19.55
CA ARG A 108 20.17 35.66 20.82
C ARG A 108 20.17 36.98 21.58
N GLU A 109 21.36 37.59 21.75
CA GLU A 109 21.49 38.91 22.37
C GLU A 109 20.76 39.98 21.52
N ALA A 110 20.80 39.86 20.19
CA ALA A 110 20.04 40.75 19.30
C ALA A 110 18.53 40.66 19.52
N LEU A 111 17.95 39.44 19.61
CA LEU A 111 16.51 39.24 19.84
C LEU A 111 16.04 39.82 21.17
N GLU A 112 16.73 39.51 22.27
CA GLU A 112 16.42 40.02 23.62
C GLU A 112 16.42 41.57 23.64
N LEU A 113 17.31 42.20 22.86
CA LEU A 113 17.40 43.67 22.75
C LEU A 113 16.38 44.28 21.77
N LEU A 114 16.01 43.57 20.69
CA LEU A 114 14.95 44.00 19.77
C LEU A 114 13.58 43.97 20.46
N GLN A 115 13.26 42.91 21.22
CA GLN A 115 12.03 42.84 22.02
C GLN A 115 11.94 44.02 22.99
N LYS A 116 13.00 44.28 23.76
CA LYS A 116 13.09 45.45 24.66
C LYS A 116 12.99 46.79 23.94
N ALA A 117 13.52 46.90 22.72
CA ALA A 117 13.41 48.11 21.91
C ALA A 117 11.97 48.34 21.40
N ALA A 118 11.28 47.27 20.98
CA ALA A 118 9.88 47.32 20.57
C ALA A 118 8.98 47.82 21.71
N GLU A 119 9.07 47.19 22.90
CA GLU A 119 8.36 47.63 24.11
C GLU A 119 8.59 49.11 24.42
N GLY A 120 9.86 49.57 24.36
CA GLY A 120 10.23 50.95 24.64
C GLY A 120 9.67 51.96 23.62
N PHE A 121 9.63 51.61 22.33
CA PHE A 121 9.04 52.48 21.30
C PHE A 121 7.52 52.49 21.36
N GLU A 122 6.87 51.35 21.64
CA GLU A 122 5.42 51.28 21.79
C GLU A 122 4.93 52.05 23.03
N ALA A 123 5.59 51.90 24.18
CA ALA A 123 5.32 52.69 25.38
C ALA A 123 5.49 54.21 25.09
N GLY A 124 6.48 54.57 24.28
CA GLY A 124 6.69 55.93 23.78
C GLY A 124 5.73 56.39 22.67
N ARG A 125 4.78 55.55 22.23
CA ARG A 125 3.88 55.78 21.07
C ARG A 125 4.60 56.09 19.74
N LYS A 126 5.86 55.67 19.62
CA LYS A 126 6.75 55.88 18.46
C LYS A 126 6.54 54.79 17.41
N LYS A 127 5.39 54.85 16.73
CA LYS A 127 4.92 53.80 15.81
C LYS A 127 5.87 53.53 14.64
N VAL A 128 6.49 54.57 14.08
CA VAL A 128 7.42 54.44 12.94
C VAL A 128 8.67 53.66 13.36
N GLU A 129 9.28 54.03 14.48
CA GLU A 129 10.42 53.31 15.02
C GLU A 129 10.05 51.88 15.45
N ALA A 130 8.90 51.68 16.11
CA ALA A 130 8.40 50.36 16.48
C ALA A 130 8.24 49.44 15.24
N LEU A 131 7.67 49.94 14.14
CA LEU A 131 7.55 49.17 12.89
C LEU A 131 8.92 48.79 12.30
N GLN A 132 9.94 49.66 12.42
CA GLN A 132 11.31 49.32 12.02
C GLN A 132 11.90 48.21 12.91
N VAL A 133 11.65 48.23 14.23
CA VAL A 133 12.05 47.12 15.10
C VAL A 133 11.37 45.82 14.67
N TYR A 134 10.05 45.81 14.46
CA TYR A 134 9.33 44.61 14.04
C TYR A 134 9.77 44.08 12.67
N LYS A 135 10.20 44.93 11.73
CA LYS A 135 10.81 44.50 10.45
C LYS A 135 12.09 43.65 10.66
N HIS A 136 12.91 44.00 11.66
CA HIS A 136 14.09 43.21 12.04
C HIS A 136 13.74 41.98 12.89
N LEU A 137 12.83 42.16 13.86
CA LEU A 137 12.42 41.12 14.81
C LEU A 137 11.79 39.92 14.07
N VAL A 138 10.87 40.17 13.13
CA VAL A 138 10.28 39.16 12.24
C VAL A 138 11.31 38.43 11.38
N ALA A 139 12.38 39.11 10.95
CA ALA A 139 13.43 38.50 10.12
C ALA A 139 14.36 37.56 10.90
N LEU A 140 14.44 37.71 12.23
CA LEU A 140 15.20 36.84 13.13
C LEU A 140 14.33 35.77 13.80
N GLU A 141 13.09 36.11 14.15
CA GLU A 141 12.12 35.28 14.85
C GLU A 141 10.72 35.43 14.22
N PRO A 142 10.43 34.67 13.14
CA PRO A 142 9.17 34.77 12.39
C PRO A 142 8.02 34.10 13.15
N THR A 143 7.54 34.75 14.22
CA THR A 143 6.38 34.30 15.00
C THR A 143 5.08 34.95 14.52
N LEU A 144 3.98 34.26 14.80
CA LEU A 144 2.62 34.73 14.58
C LEU A 144 2.34 36.10 15.22
N GLU A 145 2.80 36.31 16.45
CA GLU A 145 2.60 37.55 17.21
C GLU A 145 3.40 38.70 16.59
N ASN A 146 4.66 38.45 16.22
CA ASN A 146 5.54 39.43 15.58
C ASN A 146 4.97 39.90 14.24
N PHE A 147 4.48 38.97 13.40
CA PHE A 147 3.83 39.32 12.13
C PHE A 147 2.49 40.06 12.33
N LYS A 148 1.64 39.63 13.27
CA LYS A 148 0.38 40.34 13.59
C LYS A 148 0.66 41.78 14.00
N ARG A 149 1.64 42.00 14.89
CA ARG A 149 1.99 43.33 15.39
C ARG A 149 2.65 44.21 14.33
N GLN A 150 3.54 43.65 13.51
CA GLN A 150 4.09 44.33 12.33
C GLN A 150 2.96 44.81 11.40
N GLY A 151 1.97 43.94 11.12
CA GLY A 151 0.84 44.25 10.25
C GLY A 151 -0.06 45.35 10.81
N GLU A 152 -0.32 45.34 12.11
CA GLU A 152 -1.08 46.40 12.80
C GLU A 152 -0.39 47.75 12.72
N LEU A 153 0.89 47.84 13.10
CA LEU A 153 1.66 49.08 13.03
C LEU A 153 1.76 49.61 11.58
N ALA A 154 1.96 48.73 10.61
CA ALA A 154 1.95 49.10 9.18
C ALA A 154 0.58 49.60 8.71
N THR A 155 -0.51 49.01 9.19
CA THR A 155 -1.89 49.47 8.90
C THR A 155 -2.11 50.89 9.45
N GLU A 156 -1.74 51.12 10.71
CA GLU A 156 -1.90 52.43 11.37
C GLU A 156 -1.05 53.54 10.75
N LEU A 157 0.05 53.18 10.08
CA LEU A 157 0.95 54.10 9.37
C LEU A 157 0.63 54.25 7.87
N GLY A 158 -0.36 53.50 7.35
CA GLY A 158 -0.71 53.51 5.92
C GLY A 158 0.27 52.76 5.01
N GLU A 159 1.21 51.98 5.56
CA GLU A 159 2.13 51.12 4.80
C GLU A 159 1.40 49.83 4.32
N GLY A 160 0.33 49.98 3.53
CA GLY A 160 -0.60 48.89 3.17
C GLY A 160 0.07 47.64 2.61
N LYS A 161 1.06 47.78 1.72
CA LYS A 161 1.81 46.62 1.17
C LYS A 161 2.56 45.82 2.24
N ILE A 162 3.10 46.48 3.26
CA ILE A 162 3.82 45.83 4.36
C ILE A 162 2.85 45.22 5.36
N ALA A 163 1.69 45.86 5.58
CA ALA A 163 0.60 45.25 6.33
C ALA A 163 0.08 43.98 5.65
N ALA A 164 -0.11 44.02 4.32
CA ALA A 164 -0.56 42.89 3.52
C ALA A 164 0.40 41.70 3.60
N THR A 165 1.71 41.91 3.41
CA THR A 165 2.69 40.83 3.53
C THR A 165 2.79 40.27 4.95
N ALA A 166 2.71 41.12 5.99
CA ALA A 166 2.76 40.68 7.37
C ALA A 166 1.54 39.82 7.76
N PHE A 167 0.32 40.25 7.41
CA PHE A 167 -0.89 39.45 7.67
C PHE A 167 -0.94 38.17 6.84
N PHE A 168 -0.44 38.18 5.61
CA PHE A 168 -0.32 36.98 4.78
C PHE A 168 0.61 35.94 5.44
N GLN A 169 1.81 36.36 5.89
CA GLN A 169 2.73 35.45 6.60
C GLN A 169 2.12 34.95 7.92
N ALA A 170 1.47 35.82 8.70
CA ALA A 170 0.73 35.42 9.89
C ALA A 170 -0.35 34.35 9.60
N ALA A 171 -1.11 34.51 8.51
CA ALA A 171 -2.12 33.55 8.08
C ALA A 171 -1.51 32.19 7.71
N THR A 172 -0.39 32.19 6.96
CA THR A 172 0.31 30.94 6.61
C THR A 172 0.85 30.20 7.84
N LEU A 173 1.26 30.92 8.91
CA LEU A 173 1.66 30.28 10.17
C LEU A 173 0.48 29.64 10.92
N GLU A 174 -0.68 30.31 10.98
CA GLU A 174 -1.90 29.69 11.55
C GLU A 174 -2.26 28.41 10.80
N GLU A 175 -2.24 28.44 9.46
CA GLU A 175 -2.59 27.31 8.60
C GLU A 175 -1.61 26.13 8.76
N ASN A 176 -0.30 26.41 8.84
CA ASN A 176 0.72 25.40 9.15
C ASN A 176 0.52 24.73 10.52
N GLU A 177 0.01 25.49 11.50
CA GLU A 177 -0.38 24.98 12.83
C GLU A 177 -1.82 24.43 12.88
N LYS A 178 -2.47 24.27 11.71
CA LYS A 178 -3.85 23.76 11.52
C LYS A 178 -4.92 24.58 12.24
N ARG A 179 -4.69 25.87 12.43
CA ARG A 179 -5.67 26.86 12.93
C ARG A 179 -6.27 27.66 11.76
N ASP A 180 -7.38 28.33 12.04
CA ASP A 180 -8.08 29.15 11.04
C ASP A 180 -7.36 30.48 10.79
N GLY A 181 -6.72 30.60 9.62
CA GLY A 181 -6.08 31.82 9.15
C GLY A 181 -6.97 32.76 8.32
N SER A 182 -8.26 32.43 8.12
CA SER A 182 -9.14 33.12 7.16
C SER A 182 -9.25 34.63 7.36
N ALA A 183 -9.46 35.07 8.61
CA ALA A 183 -9.55 36.49 8.97
C ALA A 183 -8.23 37.27 8.72
N LEU A 184 -7.08 36.59 8.75
CA LEU A 184 -5.78 37.20 8.44
C LEU A 184 -5.55 37.29 6.92
N TYR A 185 -5.97 36.28 6.16
CA TYR A 185 -5.99 36.36 4.69
C TYR A 185 -6.94 37.45 4.19
N GLU A 186 -8.11 37.63 4.82
CA GLU A 186 -9.03 38.73 4.51
C GLU A 186 -8.37 40.10 4.77
N ARG A 187 -7.78 40.30 5.96
CA ARG A 187 -7.03 41.54 6.28
C ARG A 187 -5.88 41.77 5.30
N ALA A 188 -5.14 40.74 4.92
CA ALA A 188 -4.06 40.84 3.94
C ALA A 188 -4.58 41.32 2.58
N TYR A 189 -5.68 40.74 2.09
CA TYR A 189 -6.28 41.09 0.81
C TYR A 189 -6.85 42.51 0.80
N ILE A 190 -7.49 42.96 1.89
CA ILE A 190 -7.99 44.34 2.01
C ILE A 190 -6.84 45.37 1.95
N MET A 191 -5.65 45.02 2.47
CA MET A 191 -4.47 45.91 2.48
C MET A 191 -3.73 45.97 1.13
N ASP A 192 -3.76 44.91 0.32
CA ASP A 192 -3.27 44.91 -1.06
C ASP A 192 -4.12 44.00 -1.98
N THR A 193 -5.22 44.56 -2.49
CA THR A 193 -6.14 43.85 -3.41
C THR A 193 -5.52 43.57 -4.77
N SER A 194 -4.33 44.11 -5.07
CA SER A 194 -3.64 43.96 -6.36
C SER A 194 -2.69 42.76 -6.39
N ASN A 195 -2.39 42.17 -5.23
CA ASN A 195 -1.44 41.08 -5.09
C ASN A 195 -2.08 39.71 -5.43
N PRO A 196 -1.62 38.99 -6.47
CA PRO A 196 -2.21 37.74 -6.90
C PRO A 196 -2.00 36.59 -5.90
N ASP A 197 -0.87 36.55 -5.18
CA ASP A 197 -0.58 35.46 -4.25
C ASP A 197 -1.48 35.55 -3.00
N ILE A 198 -1.75 36.78 -2.53
CA ILE A 198 -2.69 37.06 -1.45
C ILE A 198 -4.13 36.75 -1.90
N ALA A 199 -4.52 37.19 -3.10
CA ALA A 199 -5.84 36.88 -3.67
C ALA A 199 -6.08 35.38 -3.83
N LEU A 200 -5.06 34.62 -4.25
CA LEU A 200 -5.11 33.16 -4.36
C LEU A 200 -5.31 32.48 -3.00
N ALA A 201 -4.52 32.85 -1.98
CA ALA A 201 -4.61 32.25 -0.66
C ALA A 201 -5.94 32.60 0.03
N PHE A 202 -6.39 33.86 -0.04
CA PHE A 202 -7.69 34.26 0.48
C PHE A 202 -8.85 33.55 -0.23
N GLY A 203 -8.80 33.48 -1.56
CA GLY A 203 -9.80 32.75 -2.35
C GLY A 203 -9.84 31.24 -2.05
N ARG A 204 -8.70 30.60 -1.78
CA ARG A 204 -8.63 29.21 -1.30
C ARG A 204 -9.23 29.06 0.10
N SER A 205 -8.92 29.96 1.02
CA SER A 205 -9.50 29.98 2.38
C SER A 205 -11.03 30.13 2.34
N LEU A 206 -11.56 31.04 1.51
CA LEU A 206 -13.00 31.20 1.30
C LEU A 206 -13.67 29.91 0.77
N LEU A 207 -13.03 29.18 -0.15
CA LEU A 207 -13.55 27.90 -0.64
C LEU A 207 -13.55 26.79 0.42
N LEU A 208 -12.54 26.75 1.30
CA LEU A 208 -12.50 25.82 2.44
C LEU A 208 -13.63 26.11 3.42
N ASN A 209 -13.92 27.39 3.66
CA ASN A 209 -15.04 27.85 4.50
C ASN A 209 -16.41 27.79 3.79
N GLY A 210 -16.47 27.32 2.53
CA GLY A 210 -17.70 27.14 1.77
C GLY A 210 -18.24 28.37 1.03
N ASP A 211 -17.60 29.54 1.16
CA ASP A 211 -18.01 30.78 0.49
C ASP A 211 -17.44 30.89 -0.93
N ALA A 212 -17.94 30.02 -1.80
CA ALA A 212 -17.56 30.01 -3.21
C ALA A 212 -17.98 31.29 -3.96
N ALA A 213 -18.99 32.01 -3.48
CA ALA A 213 -19.50 33.23 -4.11
C ALA A 213 -18.51 34.39 -3.97
N ASN A 214 -17.95 34.59 -2.77
CA ASN A 214 -16.92 35.61 -2.57
C ASN A 214 -15.55 35.15 -3.08
N ALA A 215 -15.23 33.85 -2.99
CA ALA A 215 -14.01 33.31 -3.62
C ALA A 215 -13.97 33.60 -5.13
N LEU A 216 -15.08 33.42 -5.84
CA LEU A 216 -15.17 33.73 -7.26
C LEU A 216 -14.86 35.21 -7.53
N LYS A 217 -15.48 36.15 -6.80
CA LYS A 217 -15.26 37.60 -6.98
C LYS A 217 -13.79 38.01 -6.81
N VAL A 218 -13.11 37.45 -5.82
CA VAL A 218 -11.69 37.74 -5.51
C VAL A 218 -10.79 37.22 -6.64
N ILE A 219 -11.06 36.01 -7.14
CA ILE A 219 -10.17 35.31 -8.08
C ILE A 219 -10.42 35.70 -9.55
N GLU A 220 -11.66 36.01 -9.93
CA GLU A 220 -12.10 36.15 -11.33
C GLU A 220 -11.26 37.12 -12.17
N ALA A 221 -10.89 38.27 -11.58
CA ALA A 221 -10.08 39.29 -12.25
C ALA A 221 -8.63 38.85 -12.52
N PHE A 222 -8.10 37.91 -11.74
CA PHE A 222 -6.76 37.34 -11.91
C PHE A 222 -6.80 36.12 -12.84
N ALA A 223 -7.74 35.18 -12.62
CA ALA A 223 -7.84 33.93 -13.37
C ALA A 223 -8.07 34.12 -14.88
N LYS A 224 -8.78 35.18 -15.26
CA LYS A 224 -9.06 35.53 -16.67
C LYS A 224 -7.87 36.12 -17.42
N GLN A 225 -6.75 36.41 -16.74
CA GLN A 225 -5.57 36.99 -17.39
C GLN A 225 -4.81 35.93 -18.22
N PRO A 226 -4.22 36.30 -19.39
CA PRO A 226 -3.47 35.35 -20.23
C PRO A 226 -2.32 34.67 -19.48
N ASN A 227 -1.64 35.42 -18.62
CA ASN A 227 -0.49 34.95 -17.83
C ASN A 227 -0.88 34.48 -16.41
N SER A 228 -2.18 34.25 -16.13
CA SER A 228 -2.61 33.69 -14.85
C SER A 228 -1.90 32.37 -14.54
N SER A 229 -1.50 32.19 -13.29
CA SER A 229 -0.96 30.93 -12.80
C SER A 229 -2.01 29.80 -12.86
N GLU A 230 -1.54 28.56 -12.91
CA GLU A 230 -2.39 27.37 -12.98
C GLU A 230 -3.24 27.23 -11.71
N ALA A 231 -2.62 27.36 -10.54
CA ALA A 231 -3.28 27.37 -9.23
C ALA A 231 -4.44 28.38 -9.12
N MET A 232 -4.31 29.55 -9.78
CA MET A 232 -5.37 30.56 -9.85
C MET A 232 -6.56 30.09 -10.72
N ARG A 233 -6.28 29.45 -11.86
CA ARG A 233 -7.32 28.89 -12.75
C ARG A 233 -8.00 27.66 -12.15
N GLU A 234 -7.25 26.80 -11.48
CA GLU A 234 -7.74 25.67 -10.68
C GLU A 234 -8.71 26.17 -9.59
N THR A 235 -8.30 27.15 -8.79
CA THR A 235 -9.12 27.70 -7.71
C THR A 235 -10.38 28.41 -8.24
N TYR A 236 -10.27 29.11 -9.38
CA TYR A 236 -11.43 29.68 -10.09
C TYR A 236 -12.41 28.61 -10.59
N ALA A 237 -11.92 27.52 -11.18
CA ALA A 237 -12.73 26.41 -11.65
C ALA A 237 -13.46 25.71 -10.50
N ARG A 238 -12.78 25.47 -9.36
CA ARG A 238 -13.40 24.96 -8.13
C ARG A 238 -14.51 25.87 -7.61
N ALA A 239 -14.33 27.19 -7.63
CA ALA A 239 -15.37 28.14 -7.26
C ALA A 239 -16.60 28.04 -8.19
N LEU A 240 -16.40 27.95 -9.50
CA LEU A 240 -17.49 27.74 -10.47
C LEU A 240 -18.23 26.41 -10.24
N LEU A 241 -17.52 25.31 -9.95
CA LEU A 241 -18.14 24.01 -9.63
C LEU A 241 -18.99 24.07 -8.36
N ARG A 242 -18.46 24.67 -7.28
CA ARG A 242 -19.21 24.87 -6.02
C ARG A 242 -20.47 25.74 -6.22
N LEU A 243 -20.44 26.68 -7.16
CA LEU A 243 -21.59 27.50 -7.57
C LEU A 243 -22.49 26.83 -8.63
N LYS A 244 -22.29 25.53 -8.91
CA LYS A 244 -23.05 24.76 -9.91
C LYS A 244 -23.03 25.35 -11.33
N ARG A 245 -21.89 25.92 -11.74
CA ARG A 245 -21.62 26.48 -13.08
C ARG A 245 -20.61 25.62 -13.88
N PRO A 246 -20.81 24.30 -14.06
CA PRO A 246 -19.79 23.42 -14.65
C PRO A 246 -19.49 23.74 -16.12
N LYS A 247 -20.43 24.29 -16.89
CA LYS A 247 -20.19 24.69 -18.30
C LYS A 247 -19.08 25.73 -18.47
N GLU A 248 -18.86 26.56 -17.45
CA GLU A 248 -17.78 27.56 -17.45
C GLU A 248 -16.47 26.99 -16.89
N ALA A 249 -16.56 25.99 -16.01
CA ALA A 249 -15.41 25.29 -15.44
C ALA A 249 -14.81 24.25 -16.40
N GLU A 250 -15.64 23.57 -17.19
CA GLU A 250 -15.29 22.48 -18.12
C GLU A 250 -14.08 22.80 -19.02
N PRO A 251 -14.05 23.89 -19.82
CA PRO A 251 -12.90 24.17 -20.68
C PRO A 251 -11.62 24.44 -19.89
N ILE A 252 -11.73 24.98 -18.68
CA ILE A 252 -10.59 25.27 -17.81
C ILE A 252 -10.03 23.96 -17.24
N ILE A 253 -10.88 23.12 -16.67
CA ILE A 253 -10.50 21.84 -16.07
C ILE A 253 -9.92 20.90 -17.13
N LEU A 254 -10.54 20.81 -18.31
CA LEU A 254 -9.99 20.03 -19.42
C LEU A 254 -8.63 20.58 -19.86
N SER A 255 -8.43 21.90 -19.93
CA SER A 255 -7.13 22.49 -20.29
C SER A 255 -6.02 22.30 -19.25
N ILE A 256 -6.39 22.06 -17.99
CA ILE A 256 -5.47 21.72 -16.90
C ILE A 256 -5.13 20.22 -16.99
N TYR A 257 -6.15 19.36 -17.09
CA TYR A 257 -5.99 17.92 -17.20
C TYR A 257 -5.22 17.48 -18.46
N ASP A 258 -5.45 18.13 -19.60
CA ASP A 258 -4.71 17.88 -20.85
C ASP A 258 -3.21 18.26 -20.76
N LYS A 259 -2.81 19.05 -19.74
CA LYS A 259 -1.40 19.39 -19.44
C LYS A 259 -0.79 18.51 -18.36
N ASP A 260 -1.54 18.27 -17.28
CA ASP A 260 -1.16 17.38 -16.19
C ASP A 260 -2.27 16.36 -15.89
N PRO A 261 -2.22 15.17 -16.53
CA PRO A 261 -3.18 14.09 -16.30
C PRO A 261 -3.19 13.52 -14.88
N LYS A 262 -2.34 14.01 -13.96
CA LYS A 262 -2.40 13.66 -12.53
C LYS A 262 -3.51 14.41 -11.79
N GLN A 263 -4.04 15.50 -12.34
CA GLN A 263 -5.09 16.32 -11.70
C GLN A 263 -6.51 15.76 -11.93
N ILE A 264 -6.65 14.44 -11.77
CA ILE A 264 -7.88 13.69 -12.03
C ILE A 264 -9.03 14.05 -11.07
N ASN A 265 -8.71 14.57 -9.89
CA ASN A 265 -9.69 15.00 -8.88
C ASN A 265 -10.62 16.12 -9.38
N GLU A 266 -10.13 17.03 -10.23
CA GLU A 266 -10.97 18.11 -10.79
C GLU A 266 -11.94 17.58 -11.85
N ILE A 267 -11.53 16.57 -12.63
CA ILE A 267 -12.40 15.84 -13.56
C ILE A 267 -13.49 15.10 -12.78
N ALA A 268 -13.12 14.43 -11.68
CA ALA A 268 -14.07 13.75 -10.81
C ALA A 268 -15.11 14.72 -10.22
N LEU A 269 -14.68 15.89 -9.74
CA LEU A 269 -15.56 16.92 -9.21
C LEU A 269 -16.47 17.53 -10.29
N LEU A 270 -15.96 17.72 -11.51
CA LEU A 270 -16.73 18.18 -12.68
C LEU A 270 -17.83 17.18 -13.06
N ILE A 271 -17.50 15.88 -13.16
CA ILE A 271 -18.46 14.81 -13.47
C ILE A 271 -19.55 14.73 -12.38
N GLY A 272 -19.17 14.73 -11.10
CA GLY A 272 -20.14 14.72 -9.99
C GLY A 272 -21.07 15.93 -10.00
N THR A 273 -20.52 17.13 -10.25
CA THR A 273 -21.32 18.38 -10.37
C THR A 273 -22.29 18.31 -11.56
N LEU A 274 -21.88 17.74 -12.71
CA LEU A 274 -22.74 17.58 -13.88
C LEU A 274 -23.90 16.61 -13.63
N LEU A 275 -23.67 15.51 -12.91
CA LEU A 275 -24.72 14.57 -12.51
C LEU A 275 -25.73 15.19 -11.52
N GLU A 276 -25.28 16.08 -10.63
CA GLU A 276 -26.18 16.81 -9.72
C GLU A 276 -27.11 17.81 -10.42
N ILE A 277 -26.70 18.36 -11.58
CA ILE A 277 -27.52 19.29 -12.37
C ILE A 277 -28.19 18.62 -13.58
N GLU A 278 -28.29 17.29 -13.55
CA GLU A 278 -28.94 16.44 -14.57
C GLU A 278 -28.38 16.58 -16.00
N HIS A 279 -27.11 16.98 -16.12
CA HIS A 279 -26.37 17.07 -17.38
C HIS A 279 -25.65 15.75 -17.72
N ASP A 280 -26.38 14.64 -17.59
CA ASP A 280 -25.88 13.25 -17.63
C ASP A 280 -25.10 12.93 -18.91
N GLY A 281 -25.56 13.43 -20.08
CA GLY A 281 -24.88 13.20 -21.36
C GLY A 281 -23.48 13.84 -21.44
N THR A 282 -23.30 15.03 -20.86
CA THR A 282 -22.00 15.72 -20.80
C THR A 282 -21.07 15.03 -19.81
N ALA A 283 -21.60 14.64 -18.63
CA ALA A 283 -20.88 13.84 -17.65
C ALA A 283 -20.34 12.54 -18.26
N LEU A 284 -21.18 11.83 -19.01
CA LEU A 284 -20.83 10.59 -19.70
C LEU A 284 -19.77 10.80 -20.81
N SER A 285 -19.85 11.89 -21.58
CA SER A 285 -18.83 12.18 -22.61
C SER A 285 -17.46 12.48 -22.02
N ILE A 286 -17.42 13.22 -20.90
CA ILE A 286 -16.17 13.51 -20.19
C ILE A 286 -15.62 12.22 -19.58
N ALA A 287 -16.44 11.44 -18.86
CA ALA A 287 -16.03 10.17 -18.28
C ALA A 287 -15.41 9.22 -19.32
N LYS A 288 -16.05 9.05 -20.49
CA LYS A 288 -15.52 8.23 -21.60
C LYS A 288 -14.16 8.72 -22.10
N ARG A 289 -14.04 10.02 -22.40
CA ARG A 289 -12.78 10.64 -22.83
C ARG A 289 -11.66 10.45 -21.80
N THR A 290 -11.98 10.55 -20.50
CA THR A 290 -11.00 10.36 -19.42
C THR A 290 -10.59 8.89 -19.28
N VAL A 291 -11.53 7.93 -19.32
CA VAL A 291 -11.19 6.49 -19.32
C VAL A 291 -10.25 6.16 -20.49
N GLU A 292 -10.57 6.58 -21.71
CA GLU A 292 -9.73 6.34 -22.90
C GLU A 292 -8.30 6.91 -22.81
N MET A 293 -8.07 7.92 -21.96
CA MET A 293 -6.73 8.47 -21.70
C MET A 293 -6.04 7.75 -20.54
N GLU A 294 -6.75 7.42 -19.47
CA GLU A 294 -6.20 6.67 -18.34
C GLU A 294 -5.85 5.22 -18.70
N ASP A 295 -6.56 4.62 -19.67
CA ASP A 295 -6.26 3.32 -20.25
C ASP A 295 -4.90 3.32 -20.97
N LYS A 296 -4.65 4.34 -21.79
CA LYS A 296 -3.35 4.55 -22.47
C LYS A 296 -2.22 4.81 -21.47
N ALA A 297 -2.55 5.36 -20.30
CA ALA A 297 -1.60 5.65 -19.23
C ALA A 297 -1.45 4.51 -18.20
N GLY A 298 -2.13 3.36 -18.38
CA GLY A 298 -2.05 2.21 -17.50
C GLY A 298 -2.75 2.35 -16.13
N ARG A 299 -3.57 3.39 -15.92
CA ARG A 299 -4.20 3.72 -14.63
C ARG A 299 -5.69 3.35 -14.52
N HIS A 300 -6.25 2.70 -15.54
CA HIS A 300 -7.64 2.21 -15.64
C HIS A 300 -8.33 1.87 -14.30
N ARG A 301 -7.70 1.02 -13.48
CA ARG A 301 -8.28 0.50 -12.23
C ARG A 301 -8.49 1.56 -11.15
N GLU A 302 -7.59 2.55 -11.06
CA GLU A 302 -7.69 3.64 -10.08
C GLU A 302 -8.84 4.58 -10.44
N PHE A 303 -8.94 4.96 -11.72
CA PHE A 303 -10.01 5.85 -12.18
C PHE A 303 -11.40 5.21 -12.11
N ILE A 304 -11.55 3.91 -12.38
CA ILE A 304 -12.80 3.18 -12.13
C ILE A 304 -13.16 3.17 -10.63
N GLY A 305 -12.16 3.18 -9.74
CA GLY A 305 -12.35 3.41 -8.31
C GLY A 305 -13.00 4.77 -8.02
N GLN A 306 -12.46 5.84 -8.59
CA GLN A 306 -12.99 7.20 -8.42
C GLN A 306 -14.38 7.37 -9.04
N LEU A 307 -14.62 6.84 -10.25
CA LEU A 307 -15.94 6.88 -10.89
C LEU A 307 -17.01 6.17 -10.05
N LYS A 308 -16.67 5.06 -9.36
CA LYS A 308 -17.57 4.42 -8.39
C LYS A 308 -17.92 5.38 -7.25
N GLU A 309 -16.93 6.04 -6.65
CA GLU A 309 -17.18 6.97 -5.54
C GLU A 309 -18.07 8.14 -5.94
N ILE A 310 -17.93 8.66 -7.16
CA ILE A 310 -18.83 9.68 -7.72
C ILE A 310 -20.27 9.13 -7.76
N VAL A 311 -20.46 7.95 -8.32
CA VAL A 311 -21.79 7.32 -8.49
C VAL A 311 -22.44 6.88 -7.17
N ASP A 312 -21.66 6.67 -6.11
CA ASP A 312 -22.18 6.42 -4.76
C ASP A 312 -22.54 7.70 -3.99
N ARG A 313 -21.93 8.85 -4.33
CA ARG A 313 -22.13 10.13 -3.64
C ARG A 313 -23.15 11.06 -4.33
N HIS A 314 -23.30 10.94 -5.65
CA HIS A 314 -24.14 11.82 -6.47
C HIS A 314 -25.38 11.10 -7.04
N ARG A 315 -26.20 11.81 -7.83
CA ARG A 315 -27.42 11.30 -8.45
C ARG A 315 -27.12 10.09 -9.35
N ALA A 316 -27.89 9.02 -9.16
CA ALA A 316 -27.80 7.79 -9.93
C ALA A 316 -28.50 7.94 -11.31
N SER A 317 -27.74 8.35 -12.34
CA SER A 317 -28.19 8.40 -13.73
C SER A 317 -28.21 7.00 -14.37
N PRO A 318 -29.31 6.54 -14.99
CA PRO A 318 -29.37 5.23 -15.65
C PRO A 318 -28.32 5.08 -16.76
N GLU A 319 -28.14 6.09 -17.60
CA GLU A 319 -27.19 6.08 -18.72
C GLU A 319 -25.73 6.03 -18.23
N PHE A 320 -25.45 6.70 -17.12
CA PHE A 320 -24.13 6.64 -16.49
C PHE A 320 -23.88 5.30 -15.79
N LEU A 321 -24.90 4.74 -15.12
CA LEU A 321 -24.84 3.42 -14.50
C LEU A 321 -24.68 2.29 -15.53
N GLU A 322 -25.35 2.35 -16.69
CA GLU A 322 -25.13 1.41 -17.80
C GLU A 322 -23.66 1.41 -18.25
N TYR A 323 -23.02 2.58 -18.31
CA TYR A 323 -21.59 2.68 -18.60
C TYR A 323 -20.72 2.14 -17.45
N MET A 324 -21.07 2.37 -16.19
CA MET A 324 -20.37 1.78 -15.05
C MET A 324 -20.48 0.25 -15.02
N VAL A 325 -21.60 -0.34 -15.42
CA VAL A 325 -21.75 -1.80 -15.56
C VAL A 325 -20.75 -2.34 -16.59
N LEU A 326 -20.57 -1.68 -17.73
CA LEU A 326 -19.57 -2.06 -18.73
C LEU A 326 -18.14 -1.98 -18.17
N LEU A 327 -17.81 -0.90 -17.43
CA LEU A 327 -16.50 -0.71 -16.81
C LEU A 327 -16.20 -1.71 -15.68
N PHE A 328 -17.19 -2.01 -14.82
CA PHE A 328 -17.00 -3.01 -13.76
C PHE A 328 -16.87 -4.43 -14.32
N ASN A 329 -17.56 -4.73 -15.41
CA ASN A 329 -17.39 -6.00 -16.13
C ASN A 329 -15.98 -6.10 -16.75
N SER A 330 -15.51 -5.07 -17.47
CA SER A 330 -14.16 -5.07 -18.06
C SER A 330 -13.04 -5.10 -17.00
N ALA A 331 -13.26 -4.46 -15.85
CA ALA A 331 -12.32 -4.46 -14.71
C ALA A 331 -12.47 -5.66 -13.76
N ASN A 332 -13.33 -6.64 -14.08
CA ASN A 332 -13.61 -7.84 -13.28
C ASN A 332 -13.99 -7.54 -11.81
N ARG A 333 -14.79 -6.48 -11.59
CA ARG A 333 -15.27 -6.02 -10.27
C ARG A 333 -16.68 -6.56 -9.99
N GLU A 334 -16.81 -7.88 -9.85
CA GLU A 334 -18.09 -8.60 -9.73
C GLU A 334 -19.05 -8.04 -8.66
N GLN A 335 -18.55 -7.70 -7.46
CA GLN A 335 -19.38 -7.11 -6.40
C GLN A 335 -19.99 -5.75 -6.79
N ASP A 336 -19.18 -4.90 -7.43
CA ASP A 336 -19.60 -3.56 -7.85
C ASP A 336 -20.52 -3.62 -9.07
N TYR A 337 -20.25 -4.55 -9.98
CA TYR A 337 -21.12 -4.91 -11.10
C TYR A 337 -22.53 -5.32 -10.62
N CYS A 338 -22.63 -6.28 -9.69
CA CYS A 338 -23.90 -6.69 -9.08
C CYS A 338 -24.62 -5.54 -8.39
N ALA A 339 -23.92 -4.78 -7.52
CA ALA A 339 -24.51 -3.65 -6.82
C ALA A 339 -25.06 -2.59 -7.78
N THR A 340 -24.37 -2.36 -8.91
CA THR A 340 -24.78 -1.40 -9.94
C THR A 340 -25.96 -1.90 -10.75
N LEU A 341 -26.01 -3.19 -11.11
CA LEU A 341 -27.17 -3.81 -11.73
C LEU A 341 -28.41 -3.79 -10.83
N ILE A 342 -28.24 -4.00 -9.52
CA ILE A 342 -29.35 -3.90 -8.55
C ILE A 342 -29.89 -2.46 -8.49
N LYS A 343 -29.00 -1.43 -8.48
CA LYS A 343 -29.41 -0.03 -8.58
C LYS A 343 -30.15 0.25 -9.90
N LEU A 344 -29.67 -0.28 -11.03
CA LEU A 344 -30.35 -0.16 -12.33
C LEU A 344 -31.71 -0.85 -12.35
N PHE A 345 -31.86 -2.03 -11.74
CA PHE A 345 -33.16 -2.68 -11.56
C PHE A 345 -34.14 -1.74 -10.84
N ASP A 346 -33.74 -1.20 -9.68
CA ASP A 346 -34.63 -0.41 -8.84
C ASP A 346 -35.03 0.90 -9.59
N LEU A 347 -34.12 1.51 -10.34
CA LEU A 347 -34.40 2.68 -11.20
C LEU A 347 -35.30 2.35 -12.39
N TYR A 348 -35.00 1.29 -13.16
CA TYR A 348 -35.82 0.92 -14.32
C TYR A 348 -37.22 0.46 -13.92
N TYR A 349 -37.34 -0.21 -12.77
CA TYR A 349 -38.63 -0.58 -12.21
C TYR A 349 -39.46 0.66 -11.83
N ALA A 350 -38.84 1.66 -11.18
CA ALA A 350 -39.49 2.92 -10.84
C ALA A 350 -39.90 3.73 -12.10
N ALA A 351 -39.07 3.71 -13.14
CA ALA A 351 -39.37 4.32 -14.45
C ALA A 351 -40.39 3.54 -15.31
N GLY A 352 -40.89 2.39 -14.84
CA GLY A 352 -41.84 1.54 -15.58
C GLY A 352 -41.22 0.72 -16.72
N ASN A 353 -39.89 0.74 -16.89
CA ASN A 353 -39.18 -0.04 -17.89
C ASN A 353 -38.89 -1.46 -17.38
N TYR A 354 -39.96 -2.26 -17.25
CA TYR A 354 -39.89 -3.60 -16.67
C TYR A 354 -39.03 -4.58 -17.46
N LEU A 355 -38.78 -4.34 -18.76
CA LEU A 355 -37.86 -5.14 -19.58
C LEU A 355 -36.41 -4.91 -19.16
N LYS A 356 -35.92 -3.66 -19.15
CA LYS A 356 -34.56 -3.37 -18.69
C LYS A 356 -34.35 -3.71 -17.20
N ALA A 357 -35.39 -3.58 -16.38
CA ALA A 357 -35.35 -4.07 -15.00
C ALA A 357 -35.13 -5.60 -14.96
N ALA A 358 -35.91 -6.38 -15.72
CA ALA A 358 -35.74 -7.82 -15.80
C ALA A 358 -34.34 -8.24 -16.31
N ASP A 359 -33.80 -7.55 -17.32
CA ASP A 359 -32.41 -7.75 -17.77
C ASP A 359 -31.39 -7.49 -16.68
N SER A 360 -31.56 -6.42 -15.90
CA SER A 360 -30.66 -6.07 -14.80
C SER A 360 -30.70 -7.09 -13.66
N LEU A 361 -31.88 -7.68 -13.38
CA LEU A 361 -32.03 -8.75 -12.39
C LEU A 361 -31.45 -10.08 -12.88
N ASP A 362 -31.66 -10.44 -14.14
CA ASP A 362 -31.14 -11.69 -14.70
C ASP A 362 -29.60 -11.68 -14.73
N ALA A 363 -29.00 -10.56 -15.17
CA ALA A 363 -27.56 -10.36 -15.16
C ALA A 363 -26.96 -10.29 -13.74
N ALA A 364 -27.71 -9.82 -12.73
CA ALA A 364 -27.28 -9.87 -11.33
C ALA A 364 -27.34 -11.30 -10.78
N ALA A 365 -28.41 -12.04 -11.08
CA ALA A 365 -28.60 -13.43 -10.68
C ALA A 365 -27.62 -14.41 -11.33
N GLU A 366 -27.02 -14.06 -12.47
CA GLU A 366 -25.91 -14.80 -13.08
C GLU A 366 -24.61 -14.77 -12.24
N VAL A 367 -24.43 -13.73 -11.43
CA VAL A 367 -23.21 -13.51 -10.64
C VAL A 367 -23.44 -13.84 -9.16
N ASP A 368 -24.59 -13.47 -8.58
CA ASP A 368 -25.00 -13.86 -7.23
C ASP A 368 -26.46 -14.34 -7.17
N ALA A 369 -26.67 -15.63 -7.45
CA ALA A 369 -27.99 -16.26 -7.37
C ALA A 369 -28.58 -16.36 -5.94
N TYR A 370 -27.80 -16.03 -4.89
CA TYR A 370 -28.18 -16.20 -3.48
C TYR A 370 -28.46 -14.88 -2.75
N GLU A 371 -28.45 -13.74 -3.45
CA GLU A 371 -28.81 -12.42 -2.90
C GLU A 371 -30.28 -12.41 -2.42
N THR A 372 -30.48 -12.18 -1.12
CA THR A 372 -31.80 -12.33 -0.46
C THR A 372 -32.92 -11.44 -1.03
N GLY A 373 -32.58 -10.32 -1.67
CA GLY A 373 -33.51 -9.42 -2.35
C GLY A 373 -33.90 -9.85 -3.76
N HIS A 374 -33.18 -10.77 -4.41
CA HIS A 374 -33.48 -11.20 -5.78
C HIS A 374 -34.87 -11.85 -5.91
N GLN A 375 -35.27 -12.66 -4.94
CA GLN A 375 -36.60 -13.27 -4.90
C GLN A 375 -37.72 -12.22 -4.82
N LYS A 376 -37.53 -11.19 -3.97
CA LYS A 376 -38.48 -10.06 -3.85
C LYS A 376 -38.54 -9.23 -5.15
N ARG A 377 -37.39 -9.01 -5.81
CA ARG A 377 -37.32 -8.31 -7.11
C ARG A 377 -37.96 -9.10 -8.25
N LEU A 378 -37.83 -10.43 -8.24
CA LEU A 378 -38.56 -11.30 -9.17
C LEU A 378 -40.08 -11.24 -8.93
N GLU A 379 -40.53 -11.24 -7.67
CA GLU A 379 -41.95 -11.06 -7.34
C GLU A 379 -42.49 -9.71 -7.80
N MET A 380 -41.71 -8.64 -7.67
CA MET A 380 -42.07 -7.31 -8.18
C MET A 380 -42.29 -7.29 -9.71
N LEU A 381 -41.59 -8.13 -10.47
CA LEU A 381 -41.78 -8.30 -11.92
C LEU A 381 -42.95 -9.21 -12.31
N ARG A 382 -43.58 -9.92 -11.36
CA ARG A 382 -44.64 -10.90 -11.64
C ARG A 382 -45.85 -10.23 -12.30
N GLY A 383 -46.21 -10.69 -13.49
CA GLY A 383 -47.30 -10.11 -14.29
C GLY A 383 -46.96 -8.79 -15.00
N LYS A 384 -45.71 -8.29 -14.87
CA LYS A 384 -45.22 -7.08 -15.55
C LYS A 384 -44.30 -7.38 -16.74
N ILE A 385 -43.82 -8.61 -16.85
CA ILE A 385 -43.02 -9.14 -17.96
C ILE A 385 -43.64 -10.46 -18.46
N ASP A 386 -43.20 -10.92 -19.63
CA ASP A 386 -43.64 -12.20 -20.20
C ASP A 386 -43.45 -13.37 -19.22
N ALA A 387 -44.42 -14.28 -19.19
CA ALA A 387 -44.45 -15.39 -18.24
C ALA A 387 -43.33 -16.42 -18.45
N ASN A 388 -42.81 -16.57 -19.67
CA ASN A 388 -41.66 -17.45 -19.94
C ASN A 388 -40.37 -16.78 -19.51
N ARG A 389 -40.22 -15.45 -19.71
CA ARG A 389 -39.07 -14.68 -19.21
C ARG A 389 -39.05 -14.66 -17.68
N HIS A 390 -40.19 -14.43 -17.04
CA HIS A 390 -40.33 -14.52 -15.58
C HIS A 390 -39.92 -15.91 -15.06
N ARG A 391 -40.38 -16.98 -15.72
CA ARG A 391 -40.00 -18.36 -15.40
C ARG A 391 -38.52 -18.65 -15.66
N ALA A 392 -37.90 -18.08 -16.69
CA ALA A 392 -36.49 -18.27 -16.98
C ALA A 392 -35.60 -17.71 -15.85
N ILE A 393 -35.86 -16.47 -15.42
CA ILE A 393 -35.18 -15.84 -14.28
C ILE A 393 -35.49 -16.64 -12.99
N ALA A 394 -36.75 -17.04 -12.78
CA ALA A 394 -37.15 -17.86 -11.63
C ALA A 394 -36.39 -19.20 -11.56
N ASN A 395 -36.17 -19.85 -12.70
CA ASN A 395 -35.49 -21.14 -12.77
C ASN A 395 -34.05 -21.05 -12.25
N ARG A 396 -33.35 -19.93 -12.49
CA ARG A 396 -31.99 -19.68 -11.96
C ARG A 396 -31.97 -19.73 -10.42
N PHE A 397 -33.01 -19.22 -9.75
CA PHE A 397 -33.15 -19.32 -8.29
C PHE A 397 -33.60 -20.71 -7.81
N THR A 398 -34.43 -21.43 -8.57
CA THR A 398 -34.94 -22.75 -8.12
C THR A 398 -33.87 -23.85 -8.02
N ALA A 399 -32.72 -23.70 -8.69
CA ALA A 399 -31.57 -24.56 -8.48
C ALA A 399 -31.06 -24.49 -7.03
N ALA A 400 -31.09 -23.31 -6.41
CA ALA A 400 -30.75 -23.11 -4.99
C ALA A 400 -31.86 -23.61 -4.04
N VAL A 401 -33.14 -23.46 -4.41
CA VAL A 401 -34.28 -23.83 -3.54
C VAL A 401 -34.44 -25.34 -3.35
N LYS A 402 -33.95 -26.18 -4.28
CA LYS A 402 -33.92 -27.64 -4.06
C LYS A 402 -33.06 -28.06 -2.86
N VAL A 403 -32.09 -27.24 -2.46
CA VAL A 403 -31.21 -27.50 -1.31
C VAL A 403 -31.90 -27.18 0.03
N SER A 404 -32.91 -26.30 0.06
CA SER A 404 -33.65 -25.98 1.30
C SER A 404 -34.88 -26.86 1.52
N ALA A 405 -35.49 -27.39 0.45
CA ALA A 405 -36.73 -28.17 0.54
C ALA A 405 -36.53 -29.63 1.01
N SER A 406 -35.32 -30.18 0.91
CA SER A 406 -34.97 -31.51 1.46
C SER A 406 -34.95 -31.51 2.99
N ALA A 407 -34.38 -30.45 3.59
CA ALA A 407 -34.20 -30.30 5.04
C ALA A 407 -35.49 -30.23 5.88
N GLN A 408 -36.67 -30.26 5.24
CA GLN A 408 -37.97 -30.09 5.91
C GLN A 408 -38.93 -31.27 5.71
N ARG A 409 -38.47 -32.37 5.09
CA ARG A 409 -39.27 -33.61 4.92
C ARG A 409 -38.75 -34.82 5.72
N GLU A 410 -37.58 -34.72 6.34
CA GLU A 410 -36.96 -35.82 7.11
C GLU A 410 -37.40 -35.88 8.59
N ALA A 411 -38.38 -35.05 8.99
CA ALA A 411 -38.81 -34.94 10.39
C ALA A 411 -39.95 -35.89 10.81
N ASP A 412 -40.70 -36.48 9.87
CA ASP A 412 -42.00 -37.13 10.15
C ASP A 412 -42.08 -38.65 9.86
N ASP A 413 -41.04 -39.30 9.32
CA ASP A 413 -41.06 -40.77 9.11
C ASP A 413 -39.69 -41.43 9.32
N GLN A 414 -39.51 -42.09 10.47
CA GLN A 414 -38.42 -43.04 10.73
C GLN A 414 -38.98 -44.45 10.93
N ALA A 415 -39.06 -45.23 9.86
CA ALA A 415 -39.12 -46.70 9.92
C ALA A 415 -38.53 -47.34 8.65
N ALA A 416 -37.63 -48.30 8.84
CA ALA A 416 -36.92 -49.10 7.82
C ALA A 416 -35.83 -48.39 6.99
N SER A 417 -34.58 -48.70 7.33
CA SER A 417 -33.37 -48.59 6.50
C SER A 417 -33.32 -49.75 5.46
N PRO A 418 -32.46 -49.75 4.40
CA PRO A 418 -31.14 -49.10 4.35
C PRO A 418 -30.62 -48.46 3.04
N GLN A 419 -29.60 -47.61 3.22
CA GLN A 419 -28.48 -47.29 2.30
C GLN A 419 -28.75 -46.59 0.95
N SER A 420 -28.34 -45.32 0.89
CA SER A 420 -27.62 -44.74 -0.27
C SER A 420 -26.61 -43.68 0.21
N GLU A 421 -25.51 -43.60 -0.52
CA GLU A 421 -24.20 -43.02 -0.16
C GLU A 421 -24.14 -41.52 0.18
N ASN A 422 -23.11 -41.15 0.95
CA ASN A 422 -22.86 -39.82 1.53
C ASN A 422 -22.82 -38.66 0.50
N GLU A 423 -23.76 -37.71 0.62
CA GLU A 423 -23.52 -36.31 0.26
C GLU A 423 -23.16 -35.52 1.54
N PRO A 424 -22.15 -34.63 1.54
CA PRO A 424 -21.77 -33.86 2.73
C PRO A 424 -22.85 -32.84 3.08
N THR A 425 -23.20 -32.73 4.36
CA THR A 425 -24.21 -31.76 4.80
C THR A 425 -23.68 -30.33 4.74
N VAL A 426 -24.57 -29.34 4.60
CA VAL A 426 -24.21 -27.90 4.51
C VAL A 426 -23.39 -27.42 5.72
N LEU A 427 -23.62 -27.99 6.91
CA LEU A 427 -22.82 -27.71 8.10
C LEU A 427 -21.41 -28.28 7.97
N GLU A 428 -21.27 -29.54 7.55
CA GLU A 428 -19.97 -30.19 7.32
C GLU A 428 -19.17 -29.49 6.23
N ASP A 429 -19.82 -29.00 5.16
CA ASP A 429 -19.14 -28.31 4.07
C ASP A 429 -18.65 -26.93 4.47
N PHE A 430 -19.43 -26.13 5.21
CA PHE A 430 -18.92 -24.88 5.79
C PHE A 430 -17.85 -25.13 6.87
N MET A 431 -17.95 -26.19 7.65
CA MET A 431 -16.91 -26.58 8.61
C MET A 431 -15.62 -26.98 7.89
N LEU A 432 -15.72 -27.74 6.79
CA LEU A 432 -14.59 -28.13 5.94
C LEU A 432 -13.96 -26.89 5.30
N GLN A 433 -14.76 -25.95 4.78
CA GLN A 433 -14.27 -24.66 4.28
C GLN A 433 -13.55 -23.85 5.38
N ALA A 434 -14.11 -23.77 6.59
CA ALA A 434 -13.48 -23.09 7.72
C ALA A 434 -12.17 -23.78 8.16
N GLU A 435 -12.16 -25.12 8.21
CA GLU A 435 -10.97 -25.95 8.49
C GLU A 435 -9.87 -25.71 7.44
N ILE A 436 -10.23 -25.70 6.16
CA ILE A 436 -9.32 -25.36 5.05
C ILE A 436 -8.82 -23.92 5.21
N PHE A 437 -9.67 -22.92 5.47
CA PHE A 437 -9.18 -21.55 5.65
C PHE A 437 -8.24 -21.41 6.86
N LEU A 438 -8.40 -22.20 7.93
CA LEU A 438 -7.49 -22.20 9.08
C LEU A 438 -6.19 -22.96 8.84
N GLN A 439 -6.24 -24.12 8.18
CA GLN A 439 -5.05 -24.89 7.78
C GLN A 439 -4.14 -24.08 6.82
N TYR A 440 -4.70 -23.11 6.10
CA TYR A 440 -4.01 -22.27 5.13
C TYR A 440 -3.83 -20.81 5.62
N SER A 441 -3.94 -20.56 6.94
CA SER A 441 -3.73 -19.26 7.62
C SER A 441 -4.64 -18.10 7.20
N MET A 442 -5.71 -18.35 6.43
CA MET A 442 -6.68 -17.34 5.96
C MET A 442 -7.73 -17.03 7.03
N ARG A 443 -7.26 -16.56 8.19
CA ARG A 443 -8.08 -16.38 9.39
C ARG A 443 -9.32 -15.50 9.19
N SER A 444 -9.24 -14.46 8.37
CA SER A 444 -10.40 -13.60 8.05
C SER A 444 -11.51 -14.37 7.33
N LYS A 445 -11.18 -15.17 6.30
CA LYS A 445 -12.13 -16.01 5.57
C LYS A 445 -12.65 -17.18 6.41
N ALA A 446 -11.80 -17.75 7.27
CA ALA A 446 -12.24 -18.75 8.25
C ALA A 446 -13.29 -18.17 9.21
N VAL A 447 -13.04 -16.98 9.76
CA VAL A 447 -13.97 -16.25 10.62
C VAL A 447 -15.27 -15.93 9.88
N GLU A 448 -15.21 -15.53 8.61
CA GLU A 448 -16.41 -15.29 7.78
C GLU A 448 -17.27 -16.56 7.60
N ARG A 449 -16.66 -17.72 7.33
CA ARG A 449 -17.37 -19.00 7.26
C ARG A 449 -17.92 -19.44 8.62
N LEU A 450 -17.16 -19.24 9.70
CA LEU A 450 -17.61 -19.52 11.07
C LEU A 450 -18.75 -18.60 11.50
N GLN A 451 -18.75 -17.32 11.13
CA GLN A 451 -19.89 -16.40 11.30
C GLN A 451 -21.11 -16.84 10.49
N ARG A 452 -20.90 -17.40 9.28
CA ARG A 452 -21.98 -17.99 8.48
C ARG A 452 -22.56 -19.22 9.17
N ILE A 453 -21.73 -20.10 9.75
CA ILE A 453 -22.17 -21.24 10.55
C ILE A 453 -22.95 -20.76 11.78
N GLN A 454 -22.42 -19.81 12.56
CA GLN A 454 -23.08 -19.23 13.73
C GLN A 454 -24.49 -18.69 13.42
N LYS A 455 -24.68 -18.11 12.22
CA LYS A 455 -25.95 -17.54 11.76
C LYS A 455 -26.94 -18.59 11.23
N LEU A 456 -26.45 -19.68 10.63
CA LEU A 456 -27.28 -20.73 10.03
C LEU A 456 -27.56 -21.90 11.00
N PHE A 457 -26.64 -22.16 11.93
CA PHE A 457 -26.60 -23.29 12.85
C PHE A 457 -26.21 -22.81 14.26
N PRO A 458 -27.05 -21.99 14.93
CA PRO A 458 -26.72 -21.39 16.22
C PRO A 458 -26.57 -22.46 17.31
N ARG A 459 -25.47 -22.38 18.09
CA ARG A 459 -25.08 -23.31 19.17
C ARG A 459 -24.76 -24.75 18.74
N GLU A 460 -24.58 -25.05 17.46
CA GLU A 460 -24.11 -26.40 17.08
C GLU A 460 -22.70 -26.71 17.59
N GLU A 461 -21.89 -25.72 18.00
CA GLU A 461 -20.61 -25.95 18.69
C GLU A 461 -20.74 -26.59 20.09
N ASP A 462 -21.91 -26.56 20.72
CA ASP A 462 -22.19 -27.28 21.97
C ASP A 462 -22.32 -28.80 21.73
N ARG A 463 -22.64 -29.20 20.50
CA ARG A 463 -22.84 -30.60 20.08
C ARG A 463 -21.72 -31.12 19.17
N ASN A 464 -21.06 -30.23 18.44
CA ASN A 464 -20.05 -30.54 17.45
C ASN A 464 -18.66 -30.08 17.91
N GLU A 465 -17.91 -31.02 18.49
CA GLU A 465 -16.59 -30.76 19.07
C GLU A 465 -15.56 -30.27 18.03
N LYS A 466 -15.71 -30.70 16.77
CA LYS A 466 -14.89 -30.26 15.65
C LYS A 466 -15.16 -28.78 15.33
N LEU A 467 -16.42 -28.35 15.25
CA LEU A 467 -16.79 -26.94 15.09
C LEU A 467 -16.24 -26.07 16.23
N ARG A 468 -16.33 -26.54 17.48
CA ARG A 468 -15.73 -25.85 18.64
C ARG A 468 -14.21 -25.66 18.49
N SER A 469 -13.50 -26.67 17.96
CA SER A 469 -12.07 -26.58 17.66
C SER A 469 -11.76 -25.55 16.58
N LEU A 470 -12.63 -25.39 15.57
CA LEU A 470 -12.47 -24.42 14.49
C LEU A 470 -12.66 -22.99 14.99
N TYR A 471 -13.67 -22.72 15.83
CA TYR A 471 -13.82 -21.42 16.51
C TYR A 471 -12.58 -21.05 17.34
N MET A 472 -12.05 -22.00 18.12
CA MET A 472 -10.83 -21.79 18.92
C MET A 472 -9.59 -21.55 18.05
N ASN A 473 -9.41 -22.31 16.96
CA ASN A 473 -8.29 -22.14 16.03
C ASN A 473 -8.38 -20.84 15.20
N ALA A 474 -9.60 -20.38 14.90
CA ALA A 474 -9.87 -19.05 14.36
C ALA A 474 -9.75 -17.93 15.41
N GLY A 475 -9.61 -18.28 16.70
CA GLY A 475 -9.70 -17.36 17.83
C GLY A 475 -10.91 -16.43 17.72
N MET A 476 -12.06 -17.00 17.39
CA MET A 476 -13.37 -16.36 17.34
C MET A 476 -14.22 -16.99 18.44
N MET A 477 -14.81 -16.16 19.31
CA MET A 477 -15.83 -16.64 20.26
C MET A 477 -17.22 -16.35 19.71
N PRO A 478 -18.10 -17.37 19.56
CA PRO A 478 -19.51 -17.17 19.27
C PRO A 478 -20.15 -16.24 20.31
N LYS A 479 -21.08 -15.40 19.85
CA LYS A 479 -21.87 -14.51 20.69
C LYS A 479 -23.34 -14.64 20.33
N TYR A 480 -24.18 -14.86 21.34
CA TYR A 480 -25.62 -14.97 21.17
C TYR A 480 -26.30 -14.02 22.14
N ASP A 481 -27.34 -13.33 21.67
CA ASP A 481 -28.21 -12.54 22.53
C ASP A 481 -29.21 -13.51 23.23
N ASP A 482 -29.44 -13.35 24.55
CA ASP A 482 -29.99 -14.37 25.50
C ASP A 482 -31.46 -14.81 25.23
N ALA A 483 -32.02 -15.94 25.70
CA ALA A 483 -31.66 -17.00 26.70
C ALA A 483 -32.45 -18.31 26.36
N PRO A 484 -32.51 -19.42 27.16
CA PRO A 484 -31.76 -19.88 28.35
C PRO A 484 -31.00 -21.23 28.11
N PRO A 485 -30.43 -21.91 29.14
CA PRO A 485 -29.72 -23.20 28.99
C PRO A 485 -30.35 -24.43 29.71
N PRO A 486 -30.29 -25.64 29.14
CA PRO A 486 -30.49 -26.94 29.81
C PRO A 486 -29.15 -27.74 29.95
N PRO A 487 -29.12 -28.94 30.60
CA PRO A 487 -28.29 -29.16 31.80
C PRO A 487 -26.85 -29.65 31.59
N LYS A 488 -26.03 -29.50 32.65
CA LYS A 488 -24.60 -29.87 32.71
C LYS A 488 -24.34 -31.38 32.67
N ALA A 489 -23.23 -31.76 32.03
CA ALA A 489 -22.50 -33.01 32.26
C ALA A 489 -21.11 -32.75 32.90
N ALA A 490 -20.46 -33.80 33.39
CA ALA A 490 -19.47 -33.78 34.47
C ALA A 490 -18.09 -33.12 34.20
N THR A 491 -17.46 -32.67 35.29
CA THR A 491 -16.09 -32.13 35.38
C THR A 491 -15.02 -33.21 35.59
N PRO A 492 -13.81 -33.08 35.00
CA PRO A 492 -12.57 -33.71 35.47
C PRO A 492 -11.89 -32.91 36.62
N PRO A 493 -10.93 -33.50 37.37
CA PRO A 493 -10.33 -32.91 38.57
C PRO A 493 -9.21 -31.86 38.31
N PRO A 494 -8.81 -31.07 39.31
CA PRO A 494 -7.95 -29.89 39.13
C PRO A 494 -6.44 -30.20 39.17
N VAL A 495 -5.65 -29.31 38.54
CA VAL A 495 -4.18 -29.25 38.65
C VAL A 495 -3.79 -28.10 39.60
N PRO A 496 -2.79 -28.24 40.50
CA PRO A 496 -2.40 -27.18 41.45
C PRO A 496 -1.74 -25.96 40.80
N ALA A 497 -1.69 -24.85 41.53
CA ALA A 497 -1.32 -23.53 41.01
C ALA A 497 0.06 -23.03 41.48
N THR A 498 0.57 -22.01 40.76
CA THR A 498 1.69 -21.11 41.11
C THR A 498 3.11 -21.73 41.01
N GLN A 499 4.20 -21.00 40.75
CA GLN A 499 4.48 -19.57 40.97
C GLN A 499 5.22 -18.87 39.81
N ARG A 500 5.16 -17.53 39.78
CA ARG A 500 5.98 -16.64 38.95
C ARG A 500 7.37 -16.43 39.59
N VAL A 501 8.42 -16.35 38.79
CA VAL A 501 9.70 -15.69 39.17
C VAL A 501 10.17 -14.79 38.00
N VAL A 502 10.78 -13.65 38.35
CA VAL A 502 11.21 -12.55 37.47
C VAL A 502 12.70 -12.75 37.07
N PRO A 503 13.15 -12.34 35.87
CA PRO A 503 14.50 -12.64 35.39
C PRO A 503 15.58 -11.66 35.90
N PRO A 504 16.86 -12.07 35.94
CA PRO A 504 18.02 -11.17 35.99
C PRO A 504 18.64 -10.92 34.60
N THR A 505 19.50 -9.91 34.53
CA THR A 505 19.95 -9.21 33.30
C THR A 505 21.49 -9.23 33.17
N VAL A 506 22.02 -8.78 32.02
CA VAL A 506 23.44 -8.44 31.72
C VAL A 506 24.38 -9.69 31.65
N ALA A 507 25.45 -9.77 30.85
CA ALA A 507 26.24 -8.73 30.17
C ALA A 507 26.92 -9.17 28.85
N LEU A 508 27.38 -8.18 28.06
CA LEU A 508 28.21 -8.36 26.86
C LEU A 508 29.68 -8.64 27.19
N ALA A 509 30.38 -9.37 26.31
CA ALA A 509 31.84 -9.32 26.16
C ALA A 509 32.23 -9.53 24.69
N ASN A 510 33.35 -8.91 24.27
CA ASN A 510 33.69 -8.62 22.87
C ASN A 510 34.95 -9.44 22.38
N PRO A 511 35.46 -9.26 21.13
CA PRO A 511 36.07 -10.35 20.35
C PRO A 511 37.61 -10.43 20.40
N VAL A 512 38.18 -11.53 19.86
CA VAL A 512 39.63 -11.62 19.53
C VAL A 512 39.91 -12.28 18.17
N SER A 513 40.50 -11.46 17.29
CA SER A 513 41.53 -11.66 16.24
C SER A 513 41.73 -13.00 15.48
N MET A 514 41.98 -12.84 14.18
CA MET A 514 42.53 -13.84 13.25
C MET A 514 44.05 -14.03 13.40
N ALA A 515 44.57 -15.17 12.91
CA ALA A 515 45.93 -15.34 12.38
C ALA A 515 45.95 -16.40 11.24
N PRO A 516 46.90 -16.39 10.28
CA PRO A 516 46.70 -17.00 8.96
C PRO A 516 47.58 -18.23 8.67
N GLN A 517 47.14 -19.11 7.77
CA GLN A 517 48.01 -20.04 7.02
C GLN A 517 47.55 -20.21 5.56
N GLY A 518 48.52 -20.56 4.70
CA GLY A 518 48.46 -20.46 3.24
C GLY A 518 47.94 -21.70 2.48
N PRO A 519 48.30 -21.84 1.19
CA PRO A 519 47.33 -22.26 0.18
C PRO A 519 47.44 -23.73 -0.28
N THR A 520 46.30 -24.37 -0.60
CA THR A 520 46.24 -25.53 -1.52
C THR A 520 44.80 -25.87 -1.97
N SER A 521 44.47 -25.51 -3.21
CA SER A 521 43.80 -26.30 -4.28
C SER A 521 42.61 -27.28 -4.03
N VAL A 522 41.96 -27.39 -2.87
CA VAL A 522 40.86 -28.39 -2.65
C VAL A 522 39.43 -27.82 -2.87
N ALA A 523 39.30 -26.56 -3.31
CA ALA A 523 38.00 -25.87 -3.32
C ALA A 523 37.07 -26.13 -4.53
N ASN A 524 37.60 -26.54 -5.69
CA ASN A 524 36.83 -26.51 -6.94
C ASN A 524 35.96 -27.75 -7.25
N GLU A 525 36.28 -28.94 -6.71
CA GLU A 525 35.48 -30.14 -7.00
C GLU A 525 34.18 -30.18 -6.17
N ASN A 526 34.24 -29.77 -4.90
CA ASN A 526 33.08 -29.77 -4.01
C ASN A 526 32.00 -28.72 -4.37
N SER A 527 32.32 -27.68 -5.13
CA SER A 527 31.35 -26.64 -5.50
C SER A 527 30.41 -27.09 -6.61
N VAL A 528 30.93 -27.75 -7.64
CA VAL A 528 30.15 -28.27 -8.78
C VAL A 528 29.14 -29.32 -8.31
N ASP A 529 29.59 -30.24 -7.47
CA ASP A 529 28.76 -31.29 -6.86
C ASP A 529 27.59 -30.73 -6.04
N ASN A 530 27.84 -29.67 -5.26
CA ASN A 530 26.81 -29.01 -4.47
C ASN A 530 25.79 -28.26 -5.34
N ILE A 531 26.24 -27.59 -6.41
CA ILE A 531 25.36 -26.91 -7.37
C ILE A 531 24.46 -27.92 -8.11
N ALA A 532 25.01 -29.07 -8.50
CA ALA A 532 24.24 -30.14 -9.13
C ALA A 532 23.15 -30.68 -8.20
N ARG A 533 23.49 -30.99 -6.94
CA ARG A 533 22.52 -31.44 -5.91
C ARG A 533 21.40 -30.43 -5.70
N VAL A 534 21.72 -29.14 -5.52
CA VAL A 534 20.71 -28.08 -5.34
C VAL A 534 19.78 -28.01 -6.54
N THR A 535 20.32 -28.10 -7.76
CA THR A 535 19.54 -27.99 -9.00
C THR A 535 18.60 -29.18 -9.18
N GLU A 536 19.06 -30.41 -8.92
CA GLU A 536 18.24 -31.63 -8.98
C GLU A 536 17.11 -31.62 -7.94
N ILE A 537 17.45 -31.35 -6.68
CA ILE A 537 16.49 -31.25 -5.57
C ILE A 537 15.44 -30.17 -5.86
N THR A 538 15.87 -28.97 -6.26
CA THR A 538 14.97 -27.85 -6.61
C THR A 538 14.01 -28.27 -7.73
N ARG A 539 14.52 -28.90 -8.80
CA ARG A 539 13.69 -29.39 -9.92
C ARG A 539 12.64 -30.40 -9.48
N ASN A 540 12.97 -31.31 -8.56
CA ASN A 540 12.04 -32.32 -8.06
C ASN A 540 10.98 -31.75 -7.12
N ILE A 541 11.37 -30.80 -6.25
CA ILE A 541 10.48 -30.11 -5.30
C ILE A 541 9.45 -29.25 -6.05
N TYR A 542 9.85 -28.48 -7.06
CA TYR A 542 8.94 -27.58 -7.80
C TYR A 542 7.97 -28.28 -8.76
N ARG A 543 8.22 -29.56 -9.09
CA ARG A 543 7.32 -30.42 -9.87
C ARG A 543 6.09 -30.89 -9.10
N GLN A 544 6.07 -30.71 -7.78
CA GLN A 544 5.01 -31.24 -6.91
C GLN A 544 3.78 -30.34 -6.90
N ALA A 545 2.59 -30.94 -6.95
CA ALA A 545 1.32 -30.23 -7.06
C ALA A 545 0.73 -29.75 -5.73
N ASN A 546 1.19 -30.28 -4.59
CA ASN A 546 0.66 -29.93 -3.27
C ASN A 546 1.77 -29.92 -2.19
N VAL A 547 1.50 -29.22 -1.08
CA VAL A 547 2.46 -28.97 0.01
C VAL A 547 3.04 -30.27 0.59
N LYS A 548 2.23 -31.32 0.76
CA LYS A 548 2.70 -32.61 1.30
C LYS A 548 3.69 -33.29 0.36
N ALA A 549 3.42 -33.24 -0.95
CA ALA A 549 4.32 -33.79 -1.96
C ALA A 549 5.63 -32.98 -2.09
N VAL A 550 5.56 -31.64 -1.99
CA VAL A 550 6.73 -30.74 -1.93
C VAL A 550 7.66 -31.13 -0.76
N LEU A 551 7.11 -31.23 0.45
CA LEU A 551 7.86 -31.64 1.65
C LEU A 551 8.42 -33.06 1.51
N PHE A 552 7.64 -34.00 0.96
CA PHE A 552 8.05 -35.40 0.77
C PHE A 552 9.26 -35.52 -0.17
N ALA A 553 9.22 -34.85 -1.32
CA ALA A 553 10.33 -34.83 -2.26
C ALA A 553 11.59 -34.24 -1.61
N ALA A 554 11.43 -33.12 -0.89
CA ALA A 554 12.53 -32.46 -0.20
C ALA A 554 13.22 -33.36 0.84
N VAL A 555 12.48 -33.95 1.79
CA VAL A 555 13.11 -34.76 2.85
C VAL A 555 13.79 -36.01 2.31
N ASN A 556 13.22 -36.65 1.29
CA ASN A 556 13.81 -37.83 0.65
C ASN A 556 15.09 -37.49 -0.11
N ASP A 557 15.04 -36.48 -0.98
CA ASP A 557 16.18 -36.17 -1.84
C ASP A 557 17.32 -35.55 -1.01
N VAL A 558 17.03 -34.60 -0.10
CA VAL A 558 18.04 -34.06 0.82
C VAL A 558 18.63 -35.15 1.71
N GLY A 559 17.79 -36.02 2.30
CA GLY A 559 18.26 -37.12 3.15
C GLY A 559 19.21 -38.09 2.42
N ARG A 560 18.93 -38.39 1.15
CA ARG A 560 19.80 -39.20 0.27
C ARG A 560 21.07 -38.48 -0.13
N HIS A 561 20.99 -37.25 -0.65
CA HIS A 561 22.14 -36.49 -1.13
C HIS A 561 23.13 -36.09 -0.01
N TRP A 562 22.68 -35.98 1.24
CA TRP A 562 23.56 -35.80 2.41
C TRP A 562 23.99 -37.12 3.07
N GLY A 563 23.38 -38.27 2.73
CA GLY A 563 23.63 -39.53 3.41
C GLY A 563 23.34 -39.46 4.92
N ALA A 564 22.34 -38.67 5.32
CA ALA A 564 21.97 -38.48 6.72
C ALA A 564 21.15 -39.66 7.24
N SER A 565 21.21 -39.93 8.55
CA SER A 565 20.41 -40.99 9.17
C SER A 565 18.91 -40.67 9.12
N ARG A 566 18.55 -39.40 9.36
CA ARG A 566 17.19 -38.87 9.13
C ARG A 566 17.23 -37.48 8.52
N CYS A 567 16.15 -37.14 7.82
CA CYS A 567 15.83 -35.78 7.41
C CYS A 567 14.38 -35.49 7.76
N VAL A 568 14.09 -34.37 8.40
CA VAL A 568 12.74 -33.99 8.85
C VAL A 568 12.43 -32.58 8.37
N ALA A 569 11.28 -32.38 7.73
CA ALA A 569 10.76 -31.06 7.39
C ALA A 569 9.43 -30.83 8.11
N GLY A 570 9.33 -29.71 8.82
CA GLY A 570 8.12 -29.30 9.54
C GLY A 570 7.66 -27.92 9.11
N LEU A 571 6.38 -27.76 8.81
CA LEU A 571 5.72 -26.44 8.71
C LEU A 571 5.12 -26.11 10.06
N CYS A 572 5.63 -25.07 10.71
CA CYS A 572 5.26 -24.66 12.06
C CYS A 572 5.46 -23.15 12.21
N THR A 573 4.49 -22.49 12.84
CA THR A 573 4.70 -21.11 13.33
C THR A 573 5.30 -21.18 14.74
N PRO A 574 6.25 -20.29 15.10
CA PRO A 574 6.87 -20.30 16.41
C PRO A 574 5.86 -20.36 17.55
N GLY A 575 6.08 -21.28 18.50
CA GLY A 575 5.20 -21.49 19.66
C GLY A 575 3.95 -22.34 19.40
N LYS A 576 3.75 -22.88 18.19
CA LYS A 576 2.66 -23.83 17.87
C LYS A 576 3.21 -25.20 17.43
N PRO A 577 2.45 -26.30 17.59
CA PRO A 577 2.82 -27.59 17.00
C PRO A 577 2.86 -27.50 15.45
N PRO A 578 3.62 -28.38 14.78
CA PRO A 578 3.68 -28.40 13.32
C PRO A 578 2.32 -28.76 12.69
N SER A 579 1.90 -27.96 11.71
CA SER A 579 0.70 -28.20 10.90
C SER A 579 0.91 -29.32 9.88
N ALA A 580 2.15 -29.52 9.46
CA ALA A 580 2.60 -30.69 8.71
C ALA A 580 4.05 -31.03 9.11
N ALA A 581 4.36 -32.31 9.25
CA ALA A 581 5.72 -32.80 9.39
C ALA A 581 5.88 -34.07 8.54
N LEU A 582 7.03 -34.21 7.88
CA LEU A 582 7.42 -35.44 7.18
C LEU A 582 8.87 -35.78 7.52
N GLU A 583 9.14 -37.09 7.59
CA GLU A 583 10.47 -37.63 7.82
C GLU A 583 10.93 -38.51 6.64
N TYR A 584 12.24 -38.55 6.44
CA TYR A 584 12.97 -39.58 5.74
C TYR A 584 13.86 -40.30 6.74
N CYS A 585 13.94 -41.62 6.66
CA CYS A 585 14.89 -42.45 7.41
C CYS A 585 15.75 -43.25 6.43
N ALA A 586 17.06 -43.29 6.68
CA ALA A 586 17.97 -44.13 5.91
C ALA A 586 17.72 -45.64 6.19
N PRO A 587 18.08 -46.54 5.27
CA PRO A 587 17.96 -47.98 5.48
C PRO A 587 18.62 -48.43 6.79
N GLY A 588 17.86 -49.15 7.64
CA GLY A 588 18.31 -49.59 8.97
C GLY A 588 18.05 -48.63 10.12
N VAL A 589 17.64 -47.38 9.85
CA VAL A 589 17.21 -46.43 10.89
C VAL A 589 15.73 -46.67 11.21
N LYS A 590 15.41 -46.85 12.51
CA LYS A 590 14.02 -47.02 12.95
C LYS A 590 13.24 -45.71 12.80
N GLN A 591 12.01 -45.79 12.28
CA GLN A 591 11.10 -44.66 12.18
C GLN A 591 10.88 -43.97 13.54
N SER A 592 10.68 -42.66 13.53
CA SER A 592 10.57 -41.84 14.75
C SER A 592 9.15 -41.89 15.32
N ASP A 593 9.00 -41.71 16.64
CA ASP A 593 7.69 -41.48 17.25
C ASP A 593 7.19 -40.06 16.90
N VAL A 594 5.88 -39.91 16.66
CA VAL A 594 5.26 -38.63 16.28
C VAL A 594 5.48 -37.55 17.36
N MET A 595 5.39 -37.91 18.65
CA MET A 595 5.68 -37.01 19.76
C MET A 595 7.16 -36.60 19.77
N ALA A 596 8.07 -37.52 19.43
CA ALA A 596 9.50 -37.21 19.32
C ALA A 596 9.77 -36.18 18.23
N ILE A 597 9.19 -36.36 17.03
CA ILE A 597 9.27 -35.41 15.92
C ILE A 597 8.73 -34.03 16.33
N VAL A 598 7.53 -33.98 16.93
CA VAL A 598 6.88 -32.72 17.36
C VAL A 598 7.73 -31.98 18.40
N ARG A 599 8.31 -32.70 19.37
CA ARG A 599 9.19 -32.12 20.40
C ARG A 599 10.51 -31.62 19.81
N LEU A 600 11.11 -32.39 18.91
CA LEU A 600 12.35 -32.04 18.22
C LEU A 600 12.19 -30.77 17.37
N ILE A 601 11.14 -30.72 16.53
CA ILE A 601 10.78 -29.55 15.71
C ILE A 601 10.57 -28.32 16.60
N GLY A 602 9.77 -28.43 17.66
CA GLY A 602 9.47 -27.28 18.54
C GLY A 602 10.71 -26.71 19.24
N THR A 603 11.60 -27.57 19.73
CA THR A 603 12.84 -27.13 20.39
C THR A 603 13.84 -26.53 19.40
N LEU A 604 14.11 -27.21 18.28
CA LEU A 604 15.05 -26.71 17.28
C LEU A 604 14.54 -25.44 16.58
N GLN A 605 13.22 -25.28 16.40
CA GLN A 605 12.65 -24.02 15.91
C GLN A 605 12.87 -22.89 16.92
N GLY A 606 12.64 -23.12 18.22
CA GLY A 606 12.90 -22.13 19.26
C GLY A 606 14.36 -21.65 19.28
N LEU A 607 15.31 -22.54 19.00
CA LEU A 607 16.73 -22.18 18.86
C LEU A 607 16.98 -21.42 17.55
N ALA A 608 16.43 -21.90 16.43
CA ALA A 608 16.65 -21.33 15.10
C ALA A 608 16.03 -19.93 14.92
N VAL A 609 14.95 -19.61 15.64
CA VAL A 609 14.37 -18.26 15.72
C VAL A 609 15.32 -17.26 16.39
N ASN A 610 16.11 -17.71 17.37
CA ASN A 610 17.00 -16.82 18.12
C ASN A 610 18.41 -16.69 17.50
N GLN A 611 18.85 -17.68 16.72
CA GLN A 611 20.26 -17.82 16.29
C GLN A 611 20.46 -18.12 14.80
N GLY A 612 19.39 -18.27 14.02
CA GLY A 612 19.48 -18.71 12.62
C GLY A 612 19.78 -20.22 12.51
N PRO A 613 20.54 -20.68 11.49
CA PRO A 613 20.87 -22.10 11.36
C PRO A 613 21.63 -22.67 12.57
N VAL A 614 21.14 -23.78 13.12
CA VAL A 614 21.69 -24.45 14.31
C VAL A 614 22.47 -25.70 13.88
N ALA A 615 23.78 -25.72 14.12
CA ALA A 615 24.67 -26.83 13.75
C ALA A 615 25.34 -27.44 15.00
N ILE A 616 24.77 -28.53 15.51
CA ILE A 616 25.21 -29.23 16.71
C ILE A 616 26.08 -30.44 16.30
N GLN A 617 27.39 -30.31 16.53
CA GLN A 617 28.39 -31.30 16.11
C GLN A 617 28.45 -32.54 17.02
N SER A 618 28.05 -32.40 18.29
CA SER A 618 27.85 -33.52 19.22
C SER A 618 26.81 -33.14 20.28
N VAL A 619 25.74 -33.91 20.39
CA VAL A 619 24.66 -33.63 21.36
C VAL A 619 25.13 -33.76 22.81
N LYS A 620 26.20 -34.52 23.07
CA LYS A 620 26.83 -34.62 24.40
C LYS A 620 27.32 -33.27 24.94
N ASN A 621 27.59 -32.31 24.05
CA ASN A 621 28.08 -30.98 24.37
C ASN A 621 27.03 -29.88 24.12
N ALA A 622 25.75 -30.23 23.94
CA ALA A 622 24.66 -29.32 23.55
C ALA A 622 23.65 -29.13 24.71
N PRO A 623 23.92 -28.25 25.70
CA PRO A 623 23.00 -28.00 26.82
C PRO A 623 21.61 -27.50 26.37
N GLU A 624 21.52 -26.84 25.22
CA GLU A 624 20.28 -26.38 24.59
C GLU A 624 19.29 -27.51 24.22
N LEU A 625 19.77 -28.77 24.08
CA LEU A 625 18.91 -29.93 23.83
C LEU A 625 18.47 -30.65 25.12
N ALA A 626 18.89 -30.20 26.31
CA ALA A 626 18.61 -30.88 27.58
C ALA A 626 17.11 -31.13 27.84
N ALA A 627 16.24 -30.19 27.43
CA ALA A 627 14.79 -30.31 27.57
C ALA A 627 14.14 -31.44 26.75
N ILE A 628 14.83 -31.95 25.72
CA ILE A 628 14.37 -33.06 24.88
C ILE A 628 15.34 -34.26 24.90
N LYS A 629 16.28 -34.30 25.84
CA LYS A 629 17.33 -35.32 25.91
C LYS A 629 16.80 -36.76 25.82
N GLN A 630 15.70 -37.07 26.50
CA GLN A 630 15.05 -38.39 26.42
C GLN A 630 14.68 -38.79 24.99
N TRP A 631 14.22 -37.85 24.16
CA TRP A 631 13.87 -38.08 22.77
C TRP A 631 15.10 -38.19 21.87
N VAL A 632 16.11 -37.35 22.10
CA VAL A 632 17.41 -37.44 21.41
C VAL A 632 18.06 -38.80 21.64
N ASP A 633 18.15 -39.23 22.91
CA ASP A 633 18.75 -40.50 23.31
C ASP A 633 17.95 -41.69 22.72
N ALA A 634 16.61 -41.63 22.74
CA ALA A 634 15.74 -42.66 22.15
C ALA A 634 15.82 -42.75 20.62
N LEU A 635 16.04 -41.62 19.94
CA LEU A 635 16.27 -41.56 18.48
C LEU A 635 17.74 -41.83 18.11
N GLY A 636 18.64 -41.94 19.10
CA GLY A 636 20.06 -42.20 18.92
C GLY A 636 20.84 -41.08 18.24
N ILE A 637 20.36 -39.83 18.34
CA ILE A 637 20.91 -38.67 17.64
C ILE A 637 22.23 -38.23 18.29
N GLU A 638 23.31 -38.26 17.52
CA GLU A 638 24.64 -37.82 17.98
C GLU A 638 25.00 -36.42 17.45
N SER A 639 24.42 -35.98 16.32
CA SER A 639 24.61 -34.62 15.78
C SER A 639 23.44 -34.17 14.90
N VAL A 640 23.21 -32.85 14.83
CA VAL A 640 22.04 -32.23 14.19
C VAL A 640 22.45 -30.99 13.40
N LEU A 641 21.89 -30.82 12.21
CA LEU A 641 21.88 -29.55 11.48
C LEU A 641 20.44 -29.15 11.21
N ALA A 642 19.99 -28.03 11.78
CA ALA A 642 18.64 -27.52 11.62
C ALA A 642 18.68 -26.11 11.00
N VAL A 643 17.89 -25.90 9.94
CA VAL A 643 17.83 -24.66 9.18
C VAL A 643 16.38 -24.17 9.17
N PRO A 644 16.12 -22.90 9.53
CA PRO A 644 14.76 -22.36 9.50
C PRO A 644 14.24 -22.24 8.07
N LEU A 645 12.94 -22.46 7.90
CA LEU A 645 12.22 -22.12 6.68
C LEU A 645 11.68 -20.69 6.85
N LEU A 646 12.16 -19.77 6.02
CA LEU A 646 11.88 -18.33 6.11
C LEU A 646 11.09 -17.85 4.90
N ASP A 647 10.01 -17.11 5.15
CA ASP A 647 9.24 -16.38 4.14
C ASP A 647 9.41 -14.88 4.41
N GLY A 648 10.42 -14.28 3.76
CA GLY A 648 10.97 -12.99 4.20
C GLY A 648 11.60 -13.13 5.59
N GLU A 649 11.11 -12.34 6.56
CA GLU A 649 11.53 -12.40 7.98
C GLU A 649 10.68 -13.37 8.81
N GLU A 650 9.61 -13.97 8.26
CA GLU A 650 8.73 -14.87 9.02
C GLU A 650 9.22 -16.33 9.02
N HIS A 651 9.31 -16.92 10.21
CA HIS A 651 9.56 -18.36 10.37
C HIS A 651 8.31 -19.18 10.06
N VAL A 652 8.29 -19.85 8.91
CA VAL A 652 7.18 -20.71 8.46
C VAL A 652 7.41 -22.19 8.72
N GLY A 653 8.61 -22.58 9.16
CA GLY A 653 8.94 -23.96 9.53
C GLY A 653 10.43 -24.21 9.79
N ILE A 654 10.84 -25.48 9.69
CA ILE A 654 12.22 -25.93 9.86
C ILE A 654 12.55 -27.16 8.99
N LEU A 655 13.79 -27.25 8.52
CA LEU A 655 14.38 -28.43 7.86
C LEU A 655 15.54 -28.93 8.72
N ILE A 656 15.54 -30.21 9.08
CA ILE A 656 16.45 -30.82 10.05
C ILE A 656 17.14 -32.03 9.41
N LEU A 657 18.46 -32.13 9.58
CA LEU A 657 19.25 -33.31 9.30
C LEU A 657 19.82 -33.89 10.61
N GLU A 658 19.73 -35.20 10.74
CA GLU A 658 20.19 -35.93 11.92
C GLU A 658 21.19 -37.02 11.51
N GLN A 659 22.27 -37.14 12.28
CA GLN A 659 23.14 -38.31 12.25
C GLN A 659 22.95 -39.11 13.53
N CYS A 660 22.63 -40.39 13.39
CA CYS A 660 22.48 -41.33 14.49
C CYS A 660 23.74 -42.18 14.67
N GLY A 661 24.06 -42.53 15.92
CA GLY A 661 25.12 -43.48 16.28
C GLY A 661 26.57 -43.00 16.14
N THR A 662 26.85 -42.00 15.29
CA THR A 662 28.17 -41.34 15.20
C THR A 662 28.03 -39.81 15.11
N PRO A 663 28.91 -39.02 15.77
CA PRO A 663 28.96 -37.58 15.57
C PRO A 663 29.42 -37.24 14.14
N ARG A 664 28.76 -36.26 13.50
CA ARG A 664 29.11 -35.77 12.17
C ARG A 664 29.45 -34.28 12.22
N PRO A 665 30.62 -33.86 11.74
CA PRO A 665 30.94 -32.44 11.60
C PRO A 665 30.21 -31.83 10.38
N TRP A 666 29.21 -31.02 10.66
CA TRP A 666 28.53 -30.16 9.67
C TRP A 666 29.42 -28.97 9.32
N ARG A 667 29.78 -28.83 8.04
CA ARG A 667 30.63 -27.73 7.55
C ARG A 667 29.77 -26.52 7.23
N GLN A 668 30.37 -25.31 7.21
CA GLN A 668 29.66 -24.10 6.80
C GLN A 668 29.06 -24.22 5.38
N THR A 669 29.72 -24.98 4.49
CA THR A 669 29.18 -25.31 3.16
C THR A 669 27.89 -26.14 3.25
N ASP A 670 27.80 -27.12 4.16
CA ASP A 670 26.56 -27.90 4.36
C ASP A 670 25.42 -26.98 4.83
N VAL A 671 25.71 -26.08 5.78
CA VAL A 671 24.75 -25.09 6.29
C VAL A 671 24.23 -24.18 5.16
N LEU A 672 25.15 -23.64 4.34
CA LEU A 672 24.80 -22.72 3.25
C LEU A 672 23.98 -23.42 2.16
N VAL A 673 24.39 -24.62 1.73
CA VAL A 673 23.71 -25.37 0.67
C VAL A 673 22.34 -25.85 1.14
N LEU A 674 22.22 -26.31 2.38
CA LEU A 674 20.94 -26.69 2.98
C LEU A 674 20.01 -25.48 3.16
N LYS A 675 20.57 -24.29 3.47
CA LYS A 675 19.81 -23.02 3.46
C LYS A 675 19.26 -22.69 2.08
N THR A 676 20.07 -22.77 1.02
CA THR A 676 19.58 -22.55 -0.35
C THR A 676 18.41 -23.50 -0.69
N ILE A 677 18.47 -24.76 -0.25
CA ILE A 677 17.38 -25.73 -0.46
C ILE A 677 16.15 -25.38 0.40
N ALA A 678 16.34 -24.96 1.65
CA ALA A 678 15.27 -24.47 2.53
C ALA A 678 14.52 -23.28 1.91
N ASP A 679 15.25 -22.28 1.41
CA ASP A 679 14.69 -21.11 0.73
C ASP A 679 13.90 -21.52 -0.52
N GLN A 680 14.44 -22.44 -1.35
CA GLN A 680 13.73 -23.01 -2.50
C GLN A 680 12.50 -23.84 -2.11
N MET A 681 12.53 -24.53 -0.97
CA MET A 681 11.39 -25.30 -0.48
C MET A 681 10.26 -24.38 0.00
N VAL A 682 10.54 -23.24 0.64
CA VAL A 682 9.51 -22.25 1.00
C VAL A 682 8.81 -21.73 -0.25
N LEU A 683 9.58 -21.31 -1.27
CA LEU A 683 9.03 -20.86 -2.54
C LEU A 683 8.17 -21.92 -3.22
N ALA A 684 8.61 -23.19 -3.23
CA ALA A 684 7.82 -24.29 -3.79
C ALA A 684 6.56 -24.60 -2.98
N VAL A 685 6.62 -24.55 -1.64
CA VAL A 685 5.45 -24.70 -0.76
C VAL A 685 4.43 -23.58 -1.04
N ASN A 686 4.89 -22.33 -1.15
CA ASN A 686 4.01 -21.19 -1.43
C ASN A 686 3.44 -21.25 -2.84
N ASN A 687 4.21 -21.65 -3.85
CA ASN A 687 3.71 -21.93 -5.20
C ASN A 687 2.66 -23.05 -5.21
N ALA A 688 2.86 -24.13 -4.45
CA ALA A 688 1.88 -25.20 -4.32
C ALA A 688 0.61 -24.75 -3.58
N LYS A 689 0.72 -23.91 -2.53
CA LYS A 689 -0.44 -23.27 -1.89
C LYS A 689 -1.19 -22.38 -2.89
N LEU A 690 -0.49 -21.52 -3.62
CA LEU A 690 -1.06 -20.60 -4.61
C LEU A 690 -1.76 -21.34 -5.76
N ARG A 691 -1.18 -22.41 -6.30
CA ARG A 691 -1.84 -23.21 -7.36
C ARG A 691 -3.10 -23.92 -6.88
N ASN A 692 -3.07 -24.52 -5.68
CA ASN A 692 -4.28 -25.12 -5.12
C ASN A 692 -5.32 -24.04 -4.80
N LEU A 693 -4.91 -22.89 -4.24
CA LEU A 693 -5.78 -21.74 -4.01
C LEU A 693 -6.41 -21.23 -5.31
N MET A 694 -5.65 -21.08 -6.40
CA MET A 694 -6.18 -20.70 -7.71
C MET A 694 -7.15 -21.75 -8.24
N LYS A 695 -6.84 -23.05 -8.09
CA LYS A 695 -7.74 -24.14 -8.53
C LYS A 695 -9.03 -24.24 -7.71
N THR A 696 -9.00 -23.88 -6.43
CA THR A 696 -10.15 -23.91 -5.50
C THR A 696 -10.95 -22.60 -5.51
N LEU A 697 -10.33 -21.44 -5.81
CA LEU A 697 -11.02 -20.15 -5.92
C LEU A 697 -11.51 -19.85 -7.35
N ALA A 698 -10.88 -20.42 -8.38
CA ALA A 698 -11.41 -20.39 -9.73
C ALA A 698 -12.67 -21.26 -9.74
N VAL A 699 -13.84 -20.62 -9.65
CA VAL A 699 -15.14 -21.27 -9.81
C VAL A 699 -15.16 -21.96 -11.17
N THR A 700 -14.92 -23.26 -11.18
CA THR A 700 -15.04 -24.10 -12.37
C THR A 700 -16.47 -24.11 -12.83
N ASP A 701 -16.69 -24.03 -14.14
CA ASP A 701 -17.98 -24.40 -14.71
C ASP A 701 -18.11 -25.93 -14.59
N GLU A 702 -18.84 -26.39 -13.58
CA GLU A 702 -19.01 -27.82 -13.23
C GLU A 702 -19.42 -28.68 -14.44
N LYS A 703 -20.14 -28.11 -15.41
CA LYS A 703 -20.60 -28.83 -16.61
C LYS A 703 -19.50 -28.97 -17.66
N SER A 704 -18.54 -28.04 -17.76
CA SER A 704 -17.48 -28.08 -18.78
C SER A 704 -16.09 -28.45 -18.23
N GLY A 705 -15.89 -28.35 -16.92
CA GLY A 705 -14.58 -28.53 -16.27
C GLY A 705 -13.58 -27.41 -16.58
N LEU A 706 -13.99 -26.34 -17.27
CA LEU A 706 -13.15 -25.18 -17.59
C LEU A 706 -13.12 -24.19 -16.42
N LEU A 707 -12.01 -23.46 -16.26
CA LEU A 707 -12.00 -22.27 -15.41
C LEU A 707 -12.78 -21.12 -16.09
N LYS A 708 -13.37 -20.22 -15.30
CA LYS A 708 -13.97 -18.97 -15.80
C LYS A 708 -12.92 -18.02 -16.41
N ARG A 709 -13.34 -17.17 -17.36
CA ARG A 709 -12.49 -16.14 -18.01
C ARG A 709 -11.70 -15.30 -17.01
N ALA A 710 -12.30 -14.95 -15.86
CA ALA A 710 -11.68 -14.21 -14.77
C ALA A 710 -10.31 -14.77 -14.33
N SER A 711 -10.13 -16.09 -14.35
CA SER A 711 -8.89 -16.76 -13.92
C SER A 711 -7.78 -16.77 -14.98
N TYR A 712 -8.06 -16.35 -16.23
CA TYR A 712 -7.10 -16.44 -17.34
C TYR A 712 -5.80 -15.68 -17.07
N LEU A 713 -5.90 -14.42 -16.62
CA LEU A 713 -4.75 -13.55 -16.36
C LEU A 713 -3.90 -14.08 -15.21
N ASP A 714 -4.53 -14.46 -14.09
CA ASP A 714 -3.85 -14.96 -12.90
C ASP A 714 -3.10 -16.27 -13.17
N VAL A 715 -3.71 -17.18 -13.93
CA VAL A 715 -3.07 -18.45 -14.35
C VAL A 715 -1.88 -18.18 -15.27
N LEU A 716 -2.04 -17.33 -16.28
CA LEU A 716 -0.97 -17.03 -17.23
C LEU A 716 0.19 -16.27 -16.55
N LEU A 717 -0.10 -15.34 -15.64
CA LEU A 717 0.90 -14.61 -14.86
C LEU A 717 1.63 -15.50 -13.85
N ALA A 718 0.93 -16.42 -13.17
CA ALA A 718 1.55 -17.40 -12.29
C ALA A 718 2.49 -18.33 -13.08
N GLU A 719 2.10 -18.73 -14.29
CA GLU A 719 2.90 -19.60 -15.15
C GLU A 719 4.10 -18.87 -15.78
N VAL A 720 3.96 -17.61 -16.20
CA VAL A 720 5.10 -16.77 -16.62
C VAL A 720 6.11 -16.57 -15.49
N ARG A 721 5.65 -16.28 -14.27
CA ARG A 721 6.53 -16.18 -13.09
C ARG A 721 7.25 -17.51 -12.81
N ARG A 722 6.58 -18.65 -12.96
CA ARG A 722 7.20 -19.99 -12.83
C ARG A 722 8.26 -20.22 -13.91
N GLY A 723 7.94 -19.94 -15.18
CA GLY A 723 8.86 -20.15 -16.30
C GLY A 723 10.12 -19.31 -16.19
N LEU A 724 10.00 -18.04 -15.75
CA LEU A 724 11.15 -17.17 -15.45
C LEU A 724 12.02 -17.73 -14.32
N GLN A 725 11.43 -18.24 -13.23
CA GLN A 725 12.18 -18.86 -12.12
C GLN A 725 12.88 -20.17 -12.52
N GLN A 726 12.30 -20.94 -13.44
CA GLN A 726 12.78 -22.27 -13.82
C GLN A 726 13.57 -22.29 -15.13
N ASN A 727 13.70 -21.13 -15.79
CA ASN A 727 14.19 -20.99 -17.16
C ASN A 727 13.52 -21.97 -18.13
N SER A 728 12.18 -22.08 -18.04
CA SER A 728 11.37 -22.99 -18.85
C SER A 728 10.33 -22.24 -19.69
N PRO A 729 10.03 -22.71 -20.92
CA PRO A 729 9.10 -22.04 -21.81
C PRO A 729 7.65 -22.27 -21.36
N ALA A 730 6.79 -21.28 -21.60
CA ALA A 730 5.35 -21.46 -21.52
C ALA A 730 4.69 -20.91 -22.77
N SER A 731 3.60 -21.53 -23.20
CA SER A 731 2.85 -21.11 -24.38
C SER A 731 1.38 -20.91 -24.03
N VAL A 732 0.77 -19.89 -24.63
CA VAL A 732 -0.66 -19.66 -24.57
C VAL A 732 -1.29 -19.92 -25.94
N MET A 733 -2.46 -20.53 -25.93
CA MET A 733 -3.22 -20.86 -27.14
C MET A 733 -4.66 -20.40 -26.99
N LEU A 734 -5.23 -19.85 -28.05
CA LEU A 734 -6.64 -19.44 -28.08
C LEU A 734 -7.38 -20.17 -29.21
N LEU A 735 -8.27 -21.09 -28.82
CA LEU A 735 -9.09 -21.92 -29.69
C LEU A 735 -10.43 -21.25 -29.91
N HIS A 736 -10.83 -21.07 -31.17
CA HIS A 736 -12.08 -20.42 -31.57
C HIS A 736 -12.91 -21.32 -32.49
N PHE A 737 -14.17 -21.55 -32.10
CA PHE A 737 -15.07 -22.51 -32.75
C PHE A 737 -16.09 -21.88 -33.72
N GLY A 738 -15.98 -20.56 -33.95
CA GLY A 738 -16.83 -19.80 -34.88
C GLY A 738 -17.52 -18.61 -34.22
N ARG A 739 -18.08 -17.70 -35.02
CA ARG A 739 -18.78 -16.52 -34.49
C ARG A 739 -20.03 -16.93 -33.72
N ALA A 740 -20.07 -16.66 -32.41
CA ALA A 740 -21.21 -16.97 -31.53
C ALA A 740 -22.55 -16.48 -32.11
N SER A 741 -22.61 -15.27 -32.66
CA SER A 741 -23.84 -14.70 -33.27
C SER A 741 -24.34 -15.44 -34.51
N ASN A 742 -23.49 -16.19 -35.21
CA ASN A 742 -23.91 -17.08 -36.30
C ASN A 742 -24.36 -18.44 -35.75
N LEU A 743 -23.61 -19.00 -34.79
CA LEU A 743 -23.95 -20.28 -34.15
C LEU A 743 -25.30 -20.20 -33.41
N ILE A 744 -25.55 -19.13 -32.64
CA ILE A 744 -26.85 -18.91 -31.96
C ILE A 744 -28.01 -18.85 -32.97
N LYS A 745 -27.80 -18.31 -34.18
CA LYS A 745 -28.82 -18.30 -35.23
C LYS A 745 -29.03 -19.64 -35.92
N GLU A 746 -27.99 -20.49 -35.99
CA GLU A 746 -28.05 -21.79 -36.67
C GLU A 746 -28.58 -22.91 -35.76
N ILE A 747 -28.14 -22.95 -34.50
CA ILE A 747 -28.44 -24.06 -33.56
C ILE A 747 -29.18 -23.62 -32.28
N GLY A 748 -29.28 -22.32 -32.01
CA GLY A 748 -29.83 -21.79 -30.76
C GLY A 748 -28.81 -21.76 -29.62
N GLU A 749 -29.03 -20.83 -28.69
CA GLU A 749 -28.15 -20.59 -27.54
C GLU A 749 -27.98 -21.82 -26.60
N PRO A 750 -29.02 -22.59 -26.23
CA PRO A 750 -28.85 -23.77 -25.37
C PRO A 750 -28.01 -24.89 -26.02
N ALA A 751 -28.11 -25.04 -27.35
CA ALA A 751 -27.33 -26.02 -28.08
C ALA A 751 -25.85 -25.59 -28.20
N LEU A 752 -25.59 -24.28 -28.34
CA LEU A 752 -24.24 -23.72 -28.28
C LEU A 752 -23.61 -23.91 -26.89
N GLU A 753 -24.37 -23.68 -25.82
CA GLU A 753 -23.89 -23.91 -24.43
C GLU A 753 -23.47 -25.37 -24.22
N SER A 754 -24.34 -26.32 -24.60
CA SER A 754 -24.08 -27.76 -24.50
C SER A 754 -22.89 -28.21 -25.36
N MET A 755 -22.79 -27.71 -26.60
CA MET A 755 -21.63 -27.98 -27.47
C MET A 755 -20.32 -27.49 -26.83
N MET A 756 -20.32 -26.28 -26.25
CA MET A 756 -19.13 -25.74 -25.57
C MET A 756 -18.79 -26.47 -24.27
N GLN A 757 -19.78 -27.04 -23.56
CA GLN A 757 -19.53 -27.91 -22.41
C GLN A 757 -18.81 -29.19 -22.82
N GLN A 758 -19.26 -29.87 -23.89
CA GLN A 758 -18.59 -31.05 -24.44
C GLN A 758 -17.16 -30.74 -24.91
N LEU A 759 -16.97 -29.64 -25.64
CA LEU A 759 -15.64 -29.19 -26.08
C LEU A 759 -14.70 -28.91 -24.88
N GLY A 760 -15.23 -28.31 -23.80
CA GLY A 760 -14.50 -28.10 -22.55
C GLY A 760 -14.04 -29.40 -21.88
N GLN A 761 -14.95 -30.36 -21.71
CA GLN A 761 -14.63 -31.68 -21.14
C GLN A 761 -13.55 -32.43 -21.94
N ILE A 762 -13.63 -32.35 -23.28
CA ILE A 762 -12.64 -32.93 -24.19
C ILE A 762 -11.28 -32.22 -24.06
N CYS A 763 -11.25 -30.89 -23.96
CA CYS A 763 -10.02 -30.16 -23.69
C CYS A 763 -9.39 -30.59 -22.36
N CYS A 764 -10.15 -30.58 -21.26
CA CYS A 764 -9.64 -30.91 -19.92
C CYS A 764 -9.16 -32.36 -19.78
N SER A 765 -9.76 -33.32 -20.50
CA SER A 765 -9.32 -34.73 -20.46
C SER A 765 -8.08 -35.04 -21.31
N HIS A 766 -7.68 -34.14 -22.23
CA HIS A 766 -6.58 -34.38 -23.16
C HIS A 766 -5.34 -33.49 -22.99
N ILE A 767 -5.39 -32.47 -22.12
CA ILE A 767 -4.24 -31.68 -21.66
C ILE A 767 -3.54 -32.34 -20.45
N ARG A 768 -2.37 -31.84 -20.04
CA ARG A 768 -1.63 -32.36 -18.88
C ARG A 768 -2.18 -31.78 -17.57
N GLN A 769 -1.85 -32.41 -16.45
CA GLN A 769 -2.25 -31.95 -15.11
C GLN A 769 -1.68 -30.57 -14.71
N ASN A 770 -0.62 -30.11 -15.37
CA ASN A 770 -0.02 -28.78 -15.20
C ASN A 770 -0.52 -27.74 -16.23
N ASP A 771 -1.21 -28.20 -17.28
CA ASP A 771 -1.81 -27.31 -18.27
C ASP A 771 -3.19 -26.87 -17.77
N VAL A 772 -3.63 -25.67 -18.14
CA VAL A 772 -4.89 -25.11 -17.66
C VAL A 772 -5.79 -24.69 -18.82
N ALA A 773 -7.06 -25.08 -18.77
CA ALA A 773 -8.08 -24.69 -19.74
C ALA A 773 -9.06 -23.68 -19.13
N VAL A 774 -9.34 -22.62 -19.88
CA VAL A 774 -10.17 -21.49 -19.46
C VAL A 774 -11.21 -21.19 -20.52
N ARG A 775 -12.47 -21.00 -20.11
CA ARG A 775 -13.53 -20.48 -21.00
C ARG A 775 -13.19 -19.03 -21.33
N TYR A 776 -12.79 -18.76 -22.57
CA TYR A 776 -12.38 -17.41 -22.98
C TYR A 776 -13.61 -16.56 -23.29
N ASP A 777 -14.47 -17.01 -24.20
CA ASP A 777 -15.72 -16.34 -24.54
C ASP A 777 -16.85 -17.36 -24.78
N THR A 778 -18.01 -16.91 -25.26
CA THR A 778 -19.16 -17.77 -25.57
C THR A 778 -18.83 -18.92 -26.54
N SER A 779 -17.81 -18.74 -27.38
CA SER A 779 -17.39 -19.59 -28.51
C SER A 779 -15.89 -19.92 -28.58
N SER A 780 -15.12 -19.60 -27.53
CA SER A 780 -13.66 -19.78 -27.51
C SER A 780 -13.13 -20.31 -26.17
N ILE A 781 -12.04 -21.09 -26.22
CA ILE A 781 -11.33 -21.67 -25.07
C ILE A 781 -9.86 -21.25 -25.14
N ALA A 782 -9.31 -20.74 -24.04
CA ALA A 782 -7.88 -20.48 -23.90
C ALA A 782 -7.21 -21.65 -23.17
N LEU A 783 -6.00 -22.04 -23.62
CA LEU A 783 -5.15 -23.01 -22.94
C LEU A 783 -3.83 -22.34 -22.57
N VAL A 784 -3.41 -22.50 -21.30
CA VAL A 784 -2.09 -22.13 -20.82
C VAL A 784 -1.29 -23.42 -20.64
N LEU A 785 -0.20 -23.56 -21.40
CA LEU A 785 0.61 -24.77 -21.48
C LEU A 785 1.94 -24.59 -20.77
N ALA A 786 2.17 -25.43 -19.76
CA ALA A 786 3.37 -25.42 -18.92
C ALA A 786 4.53 -26.18 -19.59
N ASP A 787 5.76 -25.69 -19.40
CA ASP A 787 7.00 -26.31 -19.93
C ASP A 787 6.92 -26.62 -21.45
N THR A 788 6.29 -25.73 -22.20
CA THR A 788 5.89 -25.95 -23.60
C THR A 788 6.29 -24.75 -24.46
N ASN A 789 7.16 -25.00 -25.44
CA ASN A 789 7.54 -24.06 -26.48
C ASN A 789 6.57 -24.10 -27.68
N GLU A 790 6.69 -23.15 -28.60
CA GLU A 790 5.85 -22.96 -29.78
C GLU A 790 5.68 -24.25 -30.60
N LYS A 791 6.79 -24.95 -30.89
CA LYS A 791 6.78 -26.20 -31.66
C LYS A 791 5.96 -27.30 -30.97
N ASN A 792 6.08 -27.41 -29.65
CA ASN A 792 5.31 -28.37 -28.85
C ASN A 792 3.83 -27.95 -28.74
N ALA A 793 3.53 -26.64 -28.69
CA ALA A 793 2.16 -26.13 -28.74
C ALA A 793 1.44 -26.52 -30.05
N PHE A 794 2.11 -26.44 -31.20
CA PHE A 794 1.56 -26.94 -32.48
C PHE A 794 1.22 -28.45 -32.44
N PHE A 795 2.05 -29.29 -31.80
CA PHE A 795 1.71 -30.71 -31.60
C PHE A 795 0.48 -30.91 -30.70
N VAL A 796 0.30 -30.07 -29.67
CA VAL A 796 -0.90 -30.08 -28.82
C VAL A 796 -2.15 -29.69 -29.63
N VAL A 797 -2.05 -28.69 -30.51
CA VAL A 797 -3.13 -28.33 -31.44
C VAL A 797 -3.54 -29.51 -32.31
N GLU A 798 -2.60 -30.14 -33.01
CA GLU A 798 -2.93 -31.22 -33.94
C GLU A 798 -3.48 -32.48 -33.23
N LYS A 799 -3.08 -32.72 -31.97
CA LYS A 799 -3.73 -33.72 -31.11
C LYS A 799 -5.17 -33.32 -30.78
N LEU A 800 -5.39 -32.11 -30.27
CA LEU A 800 -6.72 -31.65 -29.85
C LEU A 800 -7.69 -31.57 -31.02
N ARG A 801 -7.28 -31.05 -32.18
CA ARG A 801 -8.14 -30.95 -33.37
C ARG A 801 -8.69 -32.30 -33.82
N LYS A 802 -7.90 -33.38 -33.76
CA LYS A 802 -8.37 -34.74 -34.09
C LYS A 802 -9.49 -35.20 -33.15
N VAL A 803 -9.40 -34.90 -31.85
CA VAL A 803 -10.44 -35.29 -30.89
C VAL A 803 -11.65 -34.37 -30.97
N LEU A 804 -11.44 -33.04 -31.04
CA LEU A 804 -12.54 -32.06 -31.12
C LEU A 804 -13.40 -32.24 -32.39
N ASN A 805 -12.81 -32.72 -33.49
CA ASN A 805 -13.52 -33.06 -34.73
C ASN A 805 -14.52 -34.24 -34.59
N THR A 806 -14.52 -34.96 -33.45
CA THR A 806 -15.56 -35.96 -33.13
C THR A 806 -16.88 -35.32 -32.65
N VAL A 807 -16.85 -34.06 -32.19
CA VAL A 807 -18.05 -33.29 -31.83
C VAL A 807 -18.72 -32.79 -33.10
N LYS A 808 -20.01 -33.10 -33.27
CA LYS A 808 -20.86 -32.55 -34.33
C LYS A 808 -21.55 -31.28 -33.88
N VAL A 809 -21.74 -30.33 -34.79
CA VAL A 809 -22.58 -29.15 -34.59
C VAL A 809 -24.05 -29.62 -34.48
N PRO A 810 -24.76 -29.36 -33.36
CA PRO A 810 -26.11 -29.83 -33.13
C PRO A 810 -27.07 -29.56 -34.28
N GLY A 811 -27.93 -30.53 -34.63
CA GLY A 811 -28.85 -30.41 -35.76
C GLY A 811 -28.20 -30.53 -37.15
N THR A 812 -26.90 -30.82 -37.26
CA THR A 812 -26.21 -31.02 -38.53
C THR A 812 -25.26 -32.22 -38.50
N ASP A 813 -24.88 -32.73 -39.67
CA ASP A 813 -23.81 -33.73 -39.82
C ASP A 813 -22.39 -33.13 -39.88
N ARG A 814 -22.24 -31.80 -39.72
CA ARG A 814 -20.94 -31.12 -39.79
C ARG A 814 -20.19 -31.24 -38.46
N SER A 815 -18.94 -31.68 -38.49
CA SER A 815 -18.04 -31.62 -37.33
C SER A 815 -17.66 -30.18 -36.97
N VAL A 816 -17.40 -29.93 -35.69
CA VAL A 816 -16.92 -28.65 -35.19
C VAL A 816 -15.51 -28.36 -35.74
N THR A 817 -15.35 -27.19 -36.38
CA THR A 817 -14.03 -26.69 -36.82
C THR A 817 -13.42 -25.77 -35.77
N CYS A 818 -12.09 -25.79 -35.65
CA CYS A 818 -11.37 -24.98 -34.66
C CYS A 818 -10.24 -24.20 -35.33
N THR A 819 -10.23 -22.89 -35.11
CA THR A 819 -9.17 -21.97 -35.54
C THR A 819 -8.36 -21.56 -34.31
N VAL A 820 -7.03 -21.54 -34.40
CA VAL A 820 -6.15 -21.39 -33.23
C VAL A 820 -5.10 -20.30 -33.42
N GLY A 821 -4.98 -19.40 -32.44
CA GLY A 821 -3.80 -18.56 -32.25
C GLY A 821 -2.86 -19.19 -31.22
N ILE A 822 -1.54 -19.05 -31.41
CA ILE A 822 -0.49 -19.54 -30.50
C ILE A 822 0.52 -18.42 -30.23
N ALA A 823 0.95 -18.25 -28.98
CA ALA A 823 2.10 -17.44 -28.62
C ALA A 823 2.96 -18.13 -27.53
N GLU A 824 4.26 -18.30 -27.79
CA GLU A 824 5.24 -18.65 -26.75
C GLU A 824 5.67 -17.37 -26.01
N ALA A 825 5.60 -17.39 -24.68
CA ALA A 825 5.94 -16.25 -23.84
C ALA A 825 7.45 -15.96 -23.83
N VAL A 826 7.82 -14.67 -23.85
CA VAL A 826 9.23 -14.22 -23.90
C VAL A 826 9.88 -14.34 -22.51
N MET A 827 10.33 -15.54 -22.16
CA MET A 827 10.93 -15.84 -20.85
C MET A 827 12.33 -15.23 -20.71
N GLN A 828 12.41 -13.93 -20.41
CA GLN A 828 13.66 -13.21 -20.17
C GLN A 828 13.58 -12.39 -18.88
N ALA A 829 14.49 -12.65 -17.95
CA ALA A 829 14.51 -12.04 -16.60
C ALA A 829 14.70 -10.50 -16.57
N ARG A 830 14.88 -9.85 -17.72
CA ARG A 830 15.00 -8.38 -17.87
C ARG A 830 13.65 -7.67 -18.09
N PHE A 831 12.58 -8.42 -18.34
CA PHE A 831 11.24 -7.89 -18.57
C PHE A 831 10.33 -8.20 -17.37
N ASP A 832 9.38 -7.32 -17.07
CA ASP A 832 8.41 -7.60 -16.02
C ASP A 832 7.48 -8.76 -16.45
N PRO A 833 7.12 -9.68 -15.53
CA PRO A 833 6.15 -10.74 -15.83
C PRO A 833 4.82 -10.22 -16.42
N ILE A 834 4.36 -9.03 -16.04
CA ILE A 834 3.13 -8.41 -16.55
C ILE A 834 3.28 -7.99 -18.02
N ASP A 835 4.44 -7.46 -18.42
CA ASP A 835 4.73 -7.08 -19.80
C ASP A 835 4.77 -8.32 -20.71
N ILE A 836 5.43 -9.39 -20.24
CA ILE A 836 5.51 -10.68 -20.95
C ILE A 836 4.10 -11.28 -21.15
N VAL A 837 3.25 -11.25 -20.13
CA VAL A 837 1.84 -11.69 -20.22
C VAL A 837 1.07 -10.85 -21.23
N THR A 838 1.20 -9.52 -21.15
CA THR A 838 0.48 -8.57 -22.01
C THR A 838 0.87 -8.72 -23.49
N GLU A 839 2.17 -8.88 -23.77
CA GLU A 839 2.67 -9.17 -25.12
C GLU A 839 2.12 -10.51 -25.64
N SER A 840 2.16 -11.56 -24.81
CA SER A 840 1.69 -12.90 -25.17
C SER A 840 0.19 -12.93 -25.51
N ILE A 841 -0.65 -12.18 -24.77
CA ILE A 841 -2.09 -12.06 -25.02
C ILE A 841 -2.33 -11.31 -26.34
N ASN A 842 -1.75 -10.12 -26.50
CA ASN A 842 -1.89 -9.33 -27.73
C ASN A 842 -1.44 -10.13 -28.98
N ARG A 843 -0.38 -10.94 -28.84
CA ARG A 843 0.17 -11.76 -29.92
C ARG A 843 -0.68 -13.00 -30.23
N VAL A 844 -1.22 -13.70 -29.23
CA VAL A 844 -2.10 -14.86 -29.47
C VAL A 844 -3.42 -14.45 -30.15
N GLU A 845 -3.98 -13.29 -29.80
CA GLU A 845 -5.18 -12.74 -30.43
C GLU A 845 -4.92 -12.32 -31.88
N ARG A 846 -3.84 -11.58 -32.16
CA ARG A 846 -3.43 -11.23 -33.54
C ARG A 846 -3.17 -12.48 -34.39
N ALA A 847 -2.52 -13.49 -33.83
CA ALA A 847 -2.27 -14.76 -34.52
C ALA A 847 -3.59 -15.49 -34.85
N LEU A 848 -4.54 -15.51 -33.91
CA LEU A 848 -5.88 -16.06 -34.14
C LEU A 848 -6.62 -15.30 -35.25
N ASP A 849 -6.60 -13.97 -35.25
CA ASP A 849 -7.30 -13.18 -36.26
C ASP A 849 -6.70 -13.37 -37.66
N LEU A 850 -5.38 -13.49 -37.77
CA LEU A 850 -4.73 -13.89 -39.01
C LEU A 850 -5.08 -15.32 -39.44
N ALA A 851 -5.37 -16.24 -38.51
CA ALA A 851 -5.83 -17.58 -38.83
C ALA A 851 -7.31 -17.59 -39.29
N LYS A 852 -8.16 -16.70 -38.75
CA LYS A 852 -9.53 -16.48 -39.23
C LYS A 852 -9.56 -15.91 -40.65
N HIS A 853 -8.69 -14.94 -40.97
CA HIS A 853 -8.62 -14.34 -42.31
C HIS A 853 -8.15 -15.32 -43.39
N ASP A 854 -7.25 -16.25 -43.07
CA ASP A 854 -6.77 -17.30 -43.99
C ASP A 854 -7.80 -18.42 -44.27
N GLY A 855 -9.09 -18.17 -44.04
CA GLY A 855 -10.18 -19.14 -44.24
C GLY A 855 -10.50 -20.02 -43.03
N GLY A 856 -9.91 -19.73 -41.86
CA GLY A 856 -10.17 -20.46 -40.62
C GLY A 856 -9.68 -21.92 -40.63
N ASN A 857 -10.08 -22.67 -39.60
CA ASN A 857 -9.72 -24.09 -39.40
C ASN A 857 -8.21 -24.36 -39.57
N LYS A 858 -7.39 -23.48 -39.00
CA LYS A 858 -5.92 -23.46 -39.08
C LYS A 858 -5.34 -22.97 -37.75
N ALA A 859 -4.06 -23.23 -37.53
CA ALA A 859 -3.29 -22.67 -36.44
C ALA A 859 -2.25 -21.68 -36.97
N LYS A 860 -2.06 -20.55 -36.29
CA LYS A 860 -0.96 -19.61 -36.55
C LYS A 860 -0.29 -19.18 -35.26
N SER A 861 0.97 -18.79 -35.39
CA SER A 861 1.75 -18.08 -34.39
C SER A 861 2.39 -16.83 -35.03
N LEU A 862 2.98 -15.98 -34.20
CA LEU A 862 3.72 -14.80 -34.62
C LEU A 862 5.01 -14.68 -33.82
N ALA A 863 6.04 -14.13 -34.46
CA ALA A 863 7.29 -13.77 -33.79
C ALA A 863 7.05 -12.70 -32.70
N PRO A 864 7.75 -12.77 -31.55
CA PRO A 864 7.60 -11.78 -30.48
C PRO A 864 8.04 -10.39 -30.92
N GLN A 865 7.31 -9.37 -30.44
CA GLN A 865 7.60 -7.95 -30.70
C GLN A 865 7.90 -7.25 -29.37
N MET A 866 9.10 -7.48 -28.83
CA MET A 866 9.65 -6.69 -27.73
C MET A 866 10.88 -5.93 -28.21
N GLU A 867 10.72 -4.63 -28.47
CA GLU A 867 11.87 -3.74 -28.68
C GLU A 867 12.61 -3.60 -27.36
N ALA A 868 13.90 -3.92 -27.36
CA ALA A 868 14.76 -3.50 -26.26
C ALA A 868 14.92 -1.98 -26.36
N ALA A 869 14.47 -1.25 -25.34
CA ALA A 869 14.86 0.14 -25.17
C ALA A 869 16.39 0.19 -25.11
N ALA A 870 17.01 0.67 -26.20
CA ALA A 870 18.44 0.84 -26.27
C ALA A 870 18.84 1.92 -25.25
N VAL A 871 19.52 1.49 -24.18
CA VAL A 871 20.07 2.41 -23.19
C VAL A 871 21.15 3.24 -23.88
N ALA A 872 20.92 4.55 -23.95
CA ALA A 872 21.84 5.58 -24.43
C ALA A 872 21.98 6.65 -23.33
#